data_AF-A0A319A8P1-F1
#
_entry.id   AF-A0A319A8P1-F1
#
_cell.length_a   1.000
_cell.length_b   1.000
_cell.length_c   1.000
_cell.angle_alpha   90.00
_cell.angle_beta   90.00
_cell.angle_gamma   90.00
#
_symmetry.space_group_name_H-M   'P 1'
#
loop_
_entity.id
_entity.type
_entity.pdbx_description
1 polymer ?
#
loop_
_entity_poly.entity_id
_entity_poly.type
_entity_poly.pdbx_seq_one_letter_code
_entity_poly.pdbx_strand_id
1 'polypeptide(L)'
;MLVRQLTVALAIAALANALPTTVKHVLHEKRDLSSSDWVKRARVDSHAVLPMRIGLAQSNLEKGYDYLMEVSHPDSARYGQYWTSDQVHDMFSPSEEAVEAVREWLASAGINPSRVVHSDNKGWLAFDAYAHEAENLLKTKFHEHESASSASIRVGCDSYHVPEHIQHHIDYITPGVKLTPVVKKNKKAKRASQLAHSSQLKAVSGDEIISSKAKLLPTELQGCGSNMTPTCIKAMYHIPDATKATKGNTLGLYEQGDYFAKADLDLFYKNYAPWVPQGTYPIPALIDGANYSVPAYSSLDTGESNIDIDMAYALIYPQEVTLYQVDDQYYEPVEVSTTNLFNTFLDALDGSYCTYSAYGETGNDPDIDPVYPDTHPGGYKGKLQCGVYKPTNVISASYGQAEKDLPVAYTKRQCNEFMKLGLQGHSILFASGDYGVASFAGDGGNANGCLGPEAKIFNPQYPSNCPYVTSVGGTMLYADQTYQDKESVMHANLGGTASNFSSSGGFSNYFPQPEYQKKAVEKYFERANLTYPYYSEFEVNFNTTKGLYNRIGRAYPDVSANGANFRAFMGEELYHFYGASLASPLFASVLTLINEERLAVGKGPVGFVNPVLYAHPEALNDITNGTNAGCGTYGFSAIPGWDPTTGLGTPNYPKLKKLFLSLP
;
A
#
# COMPACT_ATOMS: atom_id res chain seq x y z
N MET A 1 41.92 -55.77 70.47
CA MET A 1 42.95 -54.78 70.90
C MET A 1 42.73 -53.53 70.08
N LEU A 2 42.18 -52.45 70.67
CA LEU A 2 42.93 -51.24 71.12
C LEU A 2 43.74 -50.58 69.98
N VAL A 3 43.75 -49.27 69.70
CA VAL A 3 43.16 -48.03 70.23
C VAL A 3 43.71 -46.88 69.33
N ARG A 4 42.92 -45.82 69.01
CA ARG A 4 43.26 -44.38 68.78
C ARG A 4 44.43 -43.96 67.84
N GLN A 5 44.58 -42.78 67.22
CA GLN A 5 43.88 -41.48 67.06
C GLN A 5 44.70 -40.65 66.03
N LEU A 6 44.04 -39.70 65.31
CA LEU A 6 44.42 -38.34 64.82
C LEU A 6 45.88 -38.03 64.36
N THR A 7 46.19 -37.22 63.32
CA THR A 7 45.79 -35.82 62.99
C THR A 7 46.40 -35.44 61.61
N VAL A 8 45.64 -34.92 60.63
CA VAL A 8 45.55 -33.51 60.12
C VAL A 8 46.70 -32.99 59.20
N ALA A 9 46.42 -32.81 57.88
CA ALA A 9 46.38 -31.51 57.14
C ALA A 9 46.90 -31.52 55.66
N LEU A 10 46.22 -30.70 54.83
CA LEU A 10 46.52 -30.19 53.45
C LEU A 10 46.36 -31.17 52.26
N ALA A 11 45.71 -30.83 51.13
CA ALA A 11 45.09 -29.58 50.68
C ALA A 11 44.25 -29.79 49.39
N ILE A 12 43.13 -29.06 49.34
CA ILE A 12 42.45 -28.42 48.19
C ILE A 12 41.76 -29.35 47.16
N ALA A 13 40.44 -29.42 47.32
CA ALA A 13 39.49 -29.86 46.32
C ALA A 13 39.48 -28.93 45.10
N ALA A 14 39.57 -29.52 43.91
CA ALA A 14 39.26 -28.87 42.65
C ALA A 14 37.74 -28.62 42.56
N LEU A 15 37.30 -27.46 43.06
CA LEU A 15 36.03 -26.86 42.64
C LEU A 15 36.32 -26.12 41.33
N ALA A 16 36.12 -26.80 40.21
CA ALA A 16 35.92 -26.12 38.94
C ALA A 16 34.59 -25.37 39.02
N ASN A 17 34.63 -24.12 39.49
CA ASN A 17 33.57 -23.18 39.23
C ASN A 17 33.52 -22.98 37.72
N ALA A 18 32.58 -23.62 37.04
CA ALA A 18 32.12 -23.12 35.76
C ALA A 18 31.61 -21.70 36.01
N LEU A 19 32.41 -20.70 35.63
CA LEU A 19 31.97 -19.32 35.59
C LEU A 19 30.68 -19.29 34.75
N PRO A 20 29.59 -18.64 35.20
CA PRO A 20 28.46 -18.41 34.33
C PRO A 20 28.99 -17.69 33.11
N THR A 21 28.82 -18.29 31.93
CA THR A 21 29.05 -17.61 30.65
C THR A 21 28.26 -16.32 30.71
N THR A 22 28.95 -15.19 30.84
CA THR A 22 28.32 -13.88 30.84
C THR A 22 27.63 -13.73 29.51
N VAL A 23 26.29 -13.84 29.50
CA VAL A 23 25.48 -13.69 28.30
C VAL A 23 25.80 -12.31 27.73
N LYS A 24 26.48 -12.29 26.58
CA LYS A 24 26.86 -11.06 25.90
C LYS A 24 25.60 -10.38 25.41
N HIS A 25 25.38 -9.15 25.87
CA HIS A 25 24.29 -8.32 25.37
C HIS A 25 24.83 -7.46 24.24
N VAL A 26 24.08 -7.38 23.14
CA VAL A 26 24.39 -6.59 21.95
C VAL A 26 23.36 -5.48 21.81
N LEU A 27 23.77 -4.37 21.20
CA LEU A 27 22.86 -3.27 20.91
C LEU A 27 21.81 -3.76 19.92
N HIS A 28 20.54 -3.72 20.32
CA HIS A 28 19.43 -4.11 19.46
C HIS A 28 18.93 -2.91 18.65
N GLU A 29 18.60 -1.83 19.35
CA GLU A 29 18.15 -0.58 18.75
C GLU A 29 18.73 0.63 19.46
N LYS A 30 18.89 1.72 18.70
CA LYS A 30 19.32 3.03 19.18
C LYS A 30 18.64 4.13 18.37
N ARG A 31 18.33 5.24 19.03
CA ARG A 31 17.87 6.47 18.39
C ARG A 31 19.05 7.24 17.78
N ASP A 32 19.07 7.40 16.47
CA ASP A 32 20.18 8.06 15.75
C ASP A 32 20.13 9.60 15.80
N LEU A 33 18.98 10.21 16.11
CA LEU A 33 18.82 11.67 16.25
C LEU A 33 17.97 12.01 17.47
N SER A 34 18.44 12.95 18.31
CA SER A 34 17.58 13.58 19.32
C SER A 34 16.55 14.43 18.58
N SER A 35 15.35 13.89 18.35
CA SER A 35 14.21 14.66 17.82
C SER A 35 14.13 16.01 18.54
N SER A 36 14.08 17.11 17.78
CA SER A 36 13.84 18.45 18.31
C SER A 36 12.51 18.58 19.05
N ASP A 37 11.62 17.59 18.85
CA ASP A 37 10.22 17.65 19.22
C ASP A 37 9.92 16.90 20.53
N TRP A 38 10.88 16.15 21.08
CA TRP A 38 10.72 15.38 22.32
C TRP A 38 11.91 15.55 23.27
N VAL A 39 11.69 16.29 24.35
CA VAL A 39 12.69 16.58 25.37
C VAL A 39 12.67 15.48 26.42
N LYS A 40 13.80 14.77 26.56
CA LYS A 40 14.00 13.77 27.61
C LYS A 40 13.91 14.41 29.00
N ARG A 41 13.11 13.82 29.88
CA ARG A 41 12.82 14.27 31.26
C ARG A 41 13.28 13.25 32.30
N ALA A 42 12.52 13.13 33.38
CA ALA A 42 12.84 12.29 34.51
C ALA A 42 12.87 10.81 34.12
N ARG A 43 13.68 10.05 34.84
CA ARG A 43 13.65 8.59 34.77
C ARG A 43 12.33 8.10 35.35
N VAL A 44 11.75 7.08 34.71
CA VAL A 44 10.50 6.46 35.17
C VAL A 44 10.69 5.83 36.55
N ASP A 45 9.66 5.92 37.41
CA ASP A 45 9.70 5.30 38.74
C ASP A 45 9.96 3.79 38.65
N SER A 46 10.88 3.30 39.48
CA SER A 46 11.33 1.90 39.47
C SER A 46 10.20 0.86 39.64
N HIS A 47 9.09 1.21 40.28
CA HIS A 47 7.93 0.35 40.52
C HIS A 47 6.74 0.71 39.63
N ALA A 48 6.91 1.62 38.67
CA ALA A 48 5.90 1.82 37.63
C ALA A 48 5.77 0.54 36.79
N VAL A 49 4.54 0.16 36.47
CA VAL A 49 4.26 -0.99 35.60
C VAL A 49 4.33 -0.53 34.15
N LEU A 50 5.13 -1.24 33.36
CA LEU A 50 5.27 -1.07 31.93
C LEU A 50 4.62 -2.29 31.24
N PRO A 51 3.64 -2.07 30.34
CA PRO A 51 3.03 -3.14 29.56
C PRO A 51 3.98 -3.53 28.42
N MET A 52 4.88 -4.48 28.71
CA MET A 52 5.92 -4.91 27.78
C MET A 52 5.34 -5.80 26.68
N ARG A 53 5.85 -5.61 25.46
CA ARG A 53 5.61 -6.48 24.33
C ARG A 53 6.90 -6.72 23.57
N ILE A 54 7.13 -7.98 23.22
CA ILE A 54 8.25 -8.42 22.38
C ILE A 54 7.67 -8.92 21.06
N GLY A 55 8.02 -8.24 19.97
CA GLY A 55 7.69 -8.68 18.62
C GLY A 55 8.67 -9.77 18.19
N LEU A 56 8.15 -10.92 17.78
CA LEU A 56 8.93 -12.05 17.32
C LEU A 56 9.11 -11.97 15.80
N ALA A 57 10.31 -12.30 15.32
CA ALA A 57 10.63 -12.28 13.90
C ALA A 57 9.80 -13.30 13.11
N GLN A 58 9.11 -12.84 12.05
CA GLN A 58 8.39 -13.72 11.12
C GLN A 58 9.35 -14.60 10.30
N SER A 59 8.92 -15.82 9.97
CA SER A 59 9.71 -16.78 9.19
C SER A 59 9.36 -16.74 7.71
N ASN A 60 10.26 -17.22 6.84
CA ASN A 60 10.02 -17.51 5.42
C ASN A 60 9.64 -16.31 4.53
N LEU A 61 9.76 -15.06 4.98
CA LEU A 61 9.48 -13.89 4.14
C LEU A 61 10.32 -13.87 2.86
N GLU A 62 11.55 -14.38 2.92
CA GLU A 62 12.46 -14.52 1.79
C GLU A 62 11.96 -15.49 0.71
N LYS A 63 11.09 -16.44 1.07
CA LYS A 63 10.46 -17.40 0.14
C LYS A 63 9.11 -16.93 -0.37
N GLY A 64 8.58 -15.83 0.15
CA GLY A 64 7.25 -15.35 -0.18
C GLY A 64 7.06 -15.07 -1.68
N TYR A 65 8.10 -14.56 -2.35
CA TYR A 65 8.11 -14.42 -3.82
C TYR A 65 7.88 -15.76 -4.52
N ASP A 66 8.65 -16.79 -4.14
CA ASP A 66 8.59 -18.11 -4.77
C ASP A 66 7.22 -18.77 -4.54
N TYR A 67 6.68 -18.65 -3.32
CA TYR A 67 5.33 -19.13 -3.01
C TYR A 67 4.26 -18.41 -3.83
N LEU A 68 4.40 -17.09 -4.02
CA LEU A 68 3.45 -16.34 -4.84
C LEU A 68 3.55 -16.76 -6.30
N MET A 69 4.76 -16.97 -6.84
CA MET A 69 4.93 -17.48 -8.20
C MET A 69 4.36 -18.90 -8.36
N GLU A 70 4.46 -19.74 -7.33
CA GLU A 70 3.88 -21.09 -7.34
C GLU A 70 2.35 -21.06 -7.55
N VAL A 71 1.64 -20.08 -6.98
CA VAL A 71 0.17 -19.97 -7.10
C VAL A 71 -0.31 -19.01 -8.21
N SER A 72 0.57 -18.17 -8.76
CA SER A 72 0.20 -17.10 -9.71
C SER A 72 0.87 -17.18 -11.08
N HIS A 73 1.97 -17.92 -11.26
CA HIS A 73 2.62 -18.07 -12.56
C HIS A 73 1.83 -19.03 -13.47
N PRO A 74 1.54 -18.69 -14.73
CA PRO A 74 0.70 -19.51 -15.62
C PRO A 74 1.28 -20.90 -15.90
N ASP A 75 2.61 -21.03 -15.92
CA ASP A 75 3.30 -22.31 -16.13
C ASP A 75 3.36 -23.19 -14.86
N SER A 76 2.91 -22.69 -13.71
CA SER A 76 2.92 -23.45 -12.47
C SER A 76 1.78 -24.47 -12.43
N ALA A 77 2.10 -25.71 -12.05
CA ALA A 77 1.09 -26.75 -11.79
C ALA A 77 0.15 -26.40 -10.62
N ARG A 78 0.53 -25.42 -9.79
CA ARG A 78 -0.26 -24.94 -8.66
C ARG A 78 -0.91 -23.58 -8.89
N TYR A 79 -0.91 -23.09 -10.13
CA TYR A 79 -1.67 -21.90 -10.49
C TYR A 79 -3.11 -21.98 -9.97
N GLY A 80 -3.58 -20.93 -9.30
CA GLY A 80 -4.92 -20.86 -8.75
C GLY A 80 -5.17 -21.67 -7.47
N GLN A 81 -4.16 -22.40 -6.96
CA GLN A 81 -4.22 -23.10 -5.67
C GLN A 81 -3.84 -22.17 -4.52
N TYR A 82 -4.62 -21.10 -4.36
CA TYR A 82 -4.39 -20.08 -3.33
C TYR A 82 -4.52 -20.62 -1.92
N TRP A 83 -3.88 -19.93 -1.00
CA TRP A 83 -3.83 -20.31 0.40
C TRP A 83 -5.00 -19.72 1.17
N THR A 84 -5.41 -20.39 2.25
CA THR A 84 -6.29 -19.77 3.24
C THR A 84 -5.52 -18.75 4.08
N SER A 85 -6.24 -17.84 4.72
CA SER A 85 -5.65 -16.90 5.70
C SER A 85 -4.84 -17.64 6.76
N ASP A 86 -5.38 -18.74 7.33
CA ASP A 86 -4.66 -19.58 8.30
C ASP A 86 -3.35 -20.17 7.74
N GLN A 87 -3.34 -20.63 6.48
CA GLN A 87 -2.13 -21.18 5.85
C GLN A 87 -1.04 -20.11 5.68
N VAL A 88 -1.45 -18.89 5.31
CA VAL A 88 -0.53 -17.75 5.25
C VAL A 88 0.00 -17.42 6.65
N HIS A 89 -0.88 -17.29 7.65
CA HIS A 89 -0.47 -16.99 9.03
C HIS A 89 0.50 -18.04 9.57
N ASP A 90 0.20 -19.32 9.40
CA ASP A 90 1.08 -20.40 9.87
C ASP A 90 2.43 -20.39 9.14
N MET A 91 2.47 -20.16 7.82
CA MET A 91 3.71 -20.14 7.05
C MET A 91 4.67 -19.02 7.46
N PHE A 92 4.13 -17.84 7.74
CA PHE A 92 4.92 -16.66 8.09
C PHE A 92 5.02 -16.42 9.60
N SER A 93 4.44 -17.30 10.43
CA SER A 93 4.56 -17.20 11.88
C SER A 93 6.02 -17.34 12.36
N PRO A 94 6.38 -16.75 13.52
CA PRO A 94 7.68 -16.96 14.13
C PRO A 94 7.95 -18.44 14.41
N SER A 95 9.21 -18.88 14.28
CA SER A 95 9.57 -20.28 14.53
C SER A 95 9.33 -20.67 15.99
N GLU A 96 9.00 -21.94 16.25
CA GLU A 96 8.89 -22.45 17.63
C GLU A 96 10.19 -22.21 18.41
N GLU A 97 11.34 -22.33 17.75
CA GLU A 97 12.66 -21.99 18.30
C GLU A 97 12.73 -20.52 18.75
N ALA A 98 12.27 -19.57 17.93
CA ALA A 98 12.25 -18.16 18.30
C ALA A 98 11.33 -17.89 19.48
N VAL A 99 10.13 -18.49 19.47
CA VAL A 99 9.16 -18.37 20.58
C VAL A 99 9.77 -18.89 21.88
N GLU A 100 10.35 -20.09 21.85
CA GLU A 100 10.90 -20.73 23.05
C GLU A 100 12.15 -20.00 23.55
N ALA A 101 13.07 -19.62 22.66
CA ALA A 101 14.27 -18.86 23.04
C ALA A 101 13.91 -17.55 23.76
N VAL A 102 12.89 -16.84 23.29
CA VAL A 102 12.43 -15.59 23.94
C VAL A 102 11.72 -15.87 25.25
N ARG A 103 10.92 -16.94 25.36
CA ARG A 103 10.29 -17.35 26.63
C ARG A 103 11.33 -17.75 27.68
N GLU A 104 12.33 -18.53 27.29
CA GLU A 104 13.44 -18.93 28.17
C GLU A 104 14.26 -17.71 28.60
N TRP A 105 14.54 -16.78 27.69
CA TRP A 105 15.21 -15.53 28.02
C TRP A 105 14.42 -14.71 29.05
N LEU A 106 13.11 -14.49 28.82
CA LEU A 106 12.23 -13.80 29.76
C LEU A 106 12.25 -14.46 31.15
N ALA A 107 12.13 -15.79 31.20
CA ALA A 107 12.16 -16.55 32.45
C ALA A 107 13.51 -16.40 33.16
N SER A 108 14.63 -16.50 32.43
CA SER A 108 15.99 -16.34 32.97
C SER A 108 16.25 -14.93 33.51
N ALA A 109 15.58 -13.92 32.95
CA ALA A 109 15.65 -12.53 33.39
C ALA A 109 14.74 -12.24 34.60
N GLY A 110 13.97 -13.23 35.08
CA GLY A 110 13.09 -13.11 36.25
C GLY A 110 11.63 -12.77 35.93
N ILE A 111 11.25 -12.72 34.64
CA ILE A 111 9.85 -12.56 34.25
C ILE A 111 9.14 -13.91 34.37
N ASN A 112 8.23 -14.03 35.34
CA ASN A 112 7.48 -15.27 35.57
C ASN A 112 6.73 -15.69 34.28
N PRO A 113 6.92 -16.92 33.77
CA PRO A 113 6.24 -17.40 32.57
C PRO A 113 4.72 -17.26 32.59
N SER A 114 4.08 -17.32 33.76
CA SER A 114 2.63 -17.13 33.89
C SER A 114 2.16 -15.71 33.59
N ARG A 115 3.07 -14.72 33.55
CA ARG A 115 2.78 -13.34 33.12
C ARG A 115 2.85 -13.16 31.60
N VAL A 116 3.39 -14.14 30.87
CA VAL A 116 3.73 -14.01 29.45
C VAL A 116 2.65 -14.67 28.58
N VAL A 117 1.88 -13.84 27.91
CA VAL A 117 0.79 -14.25 27.01
C VAL A 117 1.27 -14.19 25.56
N HIS A 118 0.96 -15.22 24.77
CA HIS A 118 1.15 -15.19 23.31
C HIS A 118 -0.09 -14.59 22.66
N SER A 119 0.08 -13.69 21.70
CA SER A 119 -1.04 -13.24 20.86
C SER A 119 -1.60 -14.36 19.98
N ASP A 120 -2.88 -14.26 19.61
CA ASP A 120 -3.57 -15.25 18.76
C ASP A 120 -2.94 -15.42 17.38
N ASN A 121 -2.37 -14.34 16.83
CA ASN A 121 -1.62 -14.35 15.56
C ASN A 121 -0.17 -14.84 15.69
N LYS A 122 0.21 -15.36 16.86
CA LYS A 122 1.53 -15.94 17.18
C LYS A 122 2.73 -14.99 17.01
N GLY A 123 2.53 -13.70 16.73
CA GLY A 123 3.60 -12.74 16.52
C GLY A 123 4.23 -12.17 17.80
N TRP A 124 3.59 -12.31 18.97
CA TRP A 124 3.96 -11.54 20.16
C TRP A 124 3.98 -12.29 21.45
N LEU A 125 4.93 -11.91 22.31
CA LEU A 125 4.89 -12.18 23.73
C LEU A 125 4.62 -10.88 24.49
N ALA A 126 3.54 -10.86 25.27
CA ALA A 126 3.12 -9.70 26.06
C ALA A 126 3.14 -10.01 27.56
N PHE A 127 3.60 -9.07 28.37
CA PHE A 127 3.68 -9.20 29.82
C PHE A 127 3.78 -7.84 30.52
N ASP A 128 3.25 -7.73 31.73
CA ASP A 128 3.49 -6.56 32.58
C ASP A 128 4.79 -6.74 33.38
N ALA A 129 5.65 -5.73 33.33
CA ALA A 129 6.89 -5.69 34.08
C ALA A 129 7.01 -4.37 34.86
N TYR A 130 7.57 -4.41 36.06
CA TYR A 130 8.01 -3.18 36.71
C TYR A 130 9.16 -2.54 35.93
N ALA A 131 9.29 -1.21 35.97
CA ALA A 131 10.34 -0.50 35.23
C ALA A 131 11.74 -1.04 35.56
N HIS A 132 12.02 -1.40 36.82
CA HIS A 132 13.31 -2.01 37.17
C HIS A 132 13.52 -3.42 36.55
N GLU A 133 12.47 -4.21 36.38
CA GLU A 133 12.54 -5.50 35.70
C GLU A 133 12.85 -5.30 34.21
N ALA A 134 12.12 -4.38 33.54
CA ALA A 134 12.32 -4.05 32.13
C ALA A 134 13.70 -3.43 31.86
N GLU A 135 14.18 -2.53 32.72
CA GLU A 135 15.52 -1.95 32.63
C GLU A 135 16.63 -3.02 32.77
N ASN A 136 16.41 -4.01 33.64
CA ASN A 136 17.34 -5.12 33.82
C ASN A 136 17.33 -6.10 32.64
N LEU A 137 16.15 -6.37 32.08
CA LEU A 137 15.95 -7.20 30.89
C LEU A 137 16.67 -6.60 29.68
N LEU A 138 16.48 -5.30 29.45
CA LEU A 138 16.89 -4.59 28.23
C LEU A 138 18.21 -3.82 28.36
N LYS A 139 18.87 -3.91 29.52
CA LYS A 139 20.08 -3.13 29.88
C LYS A 139 19.97 -1.66 29.49
N THR A 140 18.85 -1.06 29.89
CA THR A 140 18.52 0.34 29.55
C THR A 140 17.97 1.10 30.75
N LYS A 141 17.59 2.35 30.51
CA LYS A 141 16.97 3.27 31.48
C LYS A 141 15.78 3.95 30.82
N PHE A 142 14.59 3.70 31.36
CA PHE A 142 13.36 4.29 30.88
C PHE A 142 13.21 5.72 31.39
N HIS A 143 12.87 6.64 30.51
CA HIS A 143 12.62 8.04 30.81
C HIS A 143 11.27 8.47 30.28
N GLU A 144 10.71 9.48 30.93
CA GLU A 144 9.64 10.28 30.38
C GLU A 144 10.23 11.24 29.33
N HIS A 145 9.54 11.39 28.21
CA HIS A 145 9.86 12.31 27.13
C HIS A 145 8.66 13.23 26.94
N GLU A 146 8.89 14.53 27.10
CA GLU A 146 7.85 15.56 26.97
C GLU A 146 7.96 16.22 25.60
N SER A 147 6.84 16.40 24.92
CA SER A 147 6.81 17.08 23.62
C SER A 147 7.22 18.55 23.75
N ALA A 148 8.03 19.04 22.81
CA ALA A 148 8.40 20.46 22.73
C ALA A 148 7.24 21.37 22.31
N SER A 149 6.20 20.80 21.68
CA SER A 149 5.04 21.50 21.13
C SER A 149 3.72 21.21 21.86
N SER A 150 3.69 20.25 22.79
CA SER A 150 2.49 19.87 23.56
C SER A 150 2.82 19.36 24.96
N ALA A 151 1.82 19.28 25.86
CA ALA A 151 1.98 18.72 27.21
C ALA A 151 1.98 17.17 27.24
N SER A 152 2.20 16.51 26.09
CA SER A 152 2.19 15.05 26.02
C SER A 152 3.48 14.46 26.58
N ILE A 153 3.33 13.38 27.34
CA ILE A 153 4.45 12.62 27.92
C ILE A 153 4.40 11.20 27.37
N ARG A 154 5.52 10.73 26.83
CA ARG A 154 5.72 9.34 26.39
C ARG A 154 6.86 8.70 27.19
N VAL A 155 6.86 7.39 27.37
CA VAL A 155 7.89 6.61 28.07
C VAL A 155 8.68 5.77 27.07
N GLY A 156 10.00 5.78 27.20
CA GLY A 156 10.89 4.94 26.39
C GLY A 156 12.34 5.10 26.81
N CYS A 157 13.27 4.66 25.98
CA CYS A 157 14.70 4.79 26.19
C CYS A 157 15.41 5.20 24.89
N ASP A 158 16.66 5.64 24.98
CA ASP A 158 17.42 6.08 23.80
C ASP A 158 18.07 4.90 23.05
N SER A 159 18.28 3.78 23.74
CA SER A 159 18.83 2.55 23.18
C SER A 159 18.59 1.41 24.15
N TYR A 160 18.56 0.18 23.66
CA TYR A 160 18.50 -1.00 24.51
C TYR A 160 19.27 -2.18 23.92
N HIS A 161 19.62 -3.11 24.80
CA HIS A 161 20.44 -4.26 24.47
C HIS A 161 19.72 -5.54 24.86
N VAL A 162 19.93 -6.57 24.07
CA VAL A 162 19.38 -7.91 24.29
C VAL A 162 20.51 -8.92 24.17
N PRO A 163 20.36 -10.15 24.70
CA PRO A 163 21.34 -11.20 24.46
C PRO A 163 21.60 -11.41 22.96
N GLU A 164 22.85 -11.64 22.58
CA GLU A 164 23.27 -11.87 21.19
C GLU A 164 22.46 -12.98 20.49
N HIS A 165 22.13 -14.06 21.22
CA HIS A 165 21.32 -15.16 20.71
C HIS A 165 19.82 -14.83 20.60
N ILE A 166 19.34 -13.75 21.20
CA ILE A 166 17.93 -13.33 21.10
C ILE A 166 17.72 -12.34 19.97
N GLN A 167 18.75 -11.55 19.62
CA GLN A 167 18.67 -10.48 18.62
C GLN A 167 18.04 -10.88 17.29
N HIS A 168 18.18 -12.14 16.85
CA HIS A 168 17.64 -12.63 15.58
C HIS A 168 16.25 -13.29 15.70
N HIS A 169 15.76 -13.49 16.92
CA HIS A 169 14.43 -14.05 17.21
C HIS A 169 13.38 -12.97 17.49
N ILE A 170 13.83 -11.76 17.79
CA ILE A 170 12.98 -10.62 18.11
C ILE A 170 13.24 -9.51 17.11
N ASP A 171 12.18 -8.81 16.73
CA ASP A 171 12.31 -7.65 15.86
C ASP A 171 12.48 -6.39 16.69
N TYR A 172 11.68 -6.21 17.74
CA TYR A 172 11.82 -5.11 18.70
C TYR A 172 11.03 -5.35 19.99
N ILE A 173 11.22 -4.45 20.96
CA ILE A 173 10.59 -4.48 22.27
C ILE A 173 9.99 -3.11 22.58
N THR A 174 8.72 -3.09 23.02
CA THR A 174 8.03 -1.87 23.43
C THR A 174 7.43 -1.99 24.84
N PRO A 175 7.47 -0.95 25.70
CA PRO A 175 8.21 0.31 25.54
C PRO A 175 9.72 0.06 25.34
N GLY A 176 10.34 0.81 24.43
CA GLY A 176 11.74 0.62 24.02
C GLY A 176 12.32 1.91 23.44
N VAL A 177 12.98 1.87 22.29
CA VAL A 177 13.34 3.11 21.56
C VAL A 177 12.08 3.85 21.08
N LYS A 178 11.06 3.09 20.67
CA LYS A 178 9.71 3.57 20.37
C LYS A 178 9.03 4.08 21.65
N LEU A 179 8.75 5.38 21.69
CA LEU A 179 8.16 6.05 22.85
C LEU A 179 6.68 5.68 22.98
N THR A 180 6.28 5.09 24.11
CA THR A 180 4.90 4.68 24.37
C THR A 180 4.14 5.76 25.15
N PRO A 181 2.92 6.17 24.76
CA PRO A 181 2.18 7.20 25.47
C PRO A 181 1.86 6.80 26.92
N VAL A 182 1.95 7.77 27.85
CA VAL A 182 1.49 7.61 29.23
C VAL A 182 0.00 7.94 29.29
N VAL A 183 -0.81 7.08 29.89
CA VAL A 183 -2.27 7.28 29.99
C VAL A 183 -2.60 8.43 30.96
N LYS A 184 -2.55 9.69 30.51
CA LYS A 184 -3.24 10.85 31.10
C LYS A 184 -3.67 11.89 30.04
N LYS A 185 -4.84 12.51 30.29
CA LYS A 185 -5.67 13.34 29.39
C LYS A 185 -5.12 14.74 29.04
N ASN A 186 -5.30 15.11 27.75
CA ASN A 186 -5.42 16.46 27.12
C ASN A 186 -4.13 17.33 26.98
N LYS A 187 -3.92 18.22 25.98
CA LYS A 187 -4.80 18.98 25.03
C LYS A 187 -3.97 19.58 23.84
N LYS A 188 -4.55 19.52 22.62
CA LYS A 188 -4.52 20.40 21.40
C LYS A 188 -3.22 21.11 20.91
N ALA A 189 -2.94 20.97 19.61
CA ALA A 189 -2.41 22.03 18.74
C ALA A 189 -2.96 21.91 17.30
N LYS A 190 -3.16 23.07 16.63
CA LYS A 190 -3.71 23.24 15.27
C LYS A 190 -2.58 23.58 14.28
N ARG A 191 -2.61 23.00 13.08
CA ARG A 191 -2.36 23.66 11.78
C ARG A 191 -2.59 22.65 10.65
N ALA A 192 -3.39 23.03 9.66
CA ALA A 192 -3.69 22.25 8.47
C ALA A 192 -2.90 22.79 7.28
N SER A 193 -2.36 21.90 6.45
CA SER A 193 -1.95 22.14 5.07
C SER A 193 -2.45 20.97 4.23
N GLN A 194 -3.34 21.25 3.28
CA GLN A 194 -3.90 20.28 2.33
C GLN A 194 -2.83 19.88 1.32
N LEU A 195 -2.39 18.63 1.36
CA LEU A 195 -1.58 18.01 0.30
C LEU A 195 -1.86 16.51 0.27
N ALA A 196 -2.86 16.08 -0.52
CA ALA A 196 -2.80 14.81 -1.24
C ALA A 196 -3.58 14.89 -2.54
N HIS A 197 -3.34 13.89 -3.40
CA HIS A 197 -3.98 13.66 -4.68
C HIS A 197 -5.50 13.66 -4.56
N SER A 198 -6.14 14.69 -5.11
CA SER A 198 -7.48 14.56 -5.69
C SER A 198 -7.32 14.37 -7.19
N SER A 199 -8.14 13.53 -7.81
CA SER A 199 -8.32 13.56 -9.26
C SER A 199 -8.53 14.99 -9.73
N GLN A 200 -7.86 15.33 -10.83
CA GLN A 200 -7.92 16.68 -11.36
C GLN A 200 -9.13 16.77 -12.29
N LEU A 201 -9.88 17.86 -12.13
CA LEU A 201 -11.13 18.09 -12.83
C LEU A 201 -11.08 19.35 -13.69
N LYS A 202 -11.84 19.32 -14.77
CA LYS A 202 -12.05 20.48 -15.64
C LYS A 202 -13.55 20.66 -15.86
N ALA A 203 -14.00 21.91 -15.76
CA ALA A 203 -15.37 22.24 -16.11
C ALA A 203 -15.64 21.90 -17.59
N VAL A 204 -16.84 21.38 -17.88
CA VAL A 204 -17.25 21.02 -19.24
C VAL A 204 -17.31 22.28 -20.11
N SER A 205 -16.47 22.37 -21.14
CA SER A 205 -16.57 23.41 -22.16
C SER A 205 -17.54 23.01 -23.27
N GLY A 206 -18.44 23.91 -23.69
CA GLY A 206 -19.57 23.62 -24.58
C GLY A 206 -19.28 23.35 -26.07
N ASP A 207 -18.02 23.36 -26.52
CA ASP A 207 -17.68 23.06 -27.91
C ASP A 207 -17.28 21.60 -28.09
N GLU A 208 -18.24 20.76 -28.46
CA GLU A 208 -18.02 19.34 -28.74
C GLU A 208 -17.33 19.17 -30.11
N ILE A 209 -16.05 18.79 -30.10
CA ILE A 209 -15.31 18.48 -31.33
C ILE A 209 -15.73 17.08 -31.79
N ILE A 210 -16.73 17.01 -32.67
CA ILE A 210 -17.11 15.75 -33.32
C ILE A 210 -16.35 15.62 -34.64
N SER A 211 -15.37 14.70 -34.68
CA SER A 211 -14.60 14.42 -35.89
C SER A 211 -15.51 13.90 -37.01
N SER A 212 -15.08 14.07 -38.27
CA SER A 212 -15.86 13.60 -39.42
C SER A 212 -16.09 12.08 -39.39
N LYS A 213 -15.13 11.32 -38.84
CA LYS A 213 -15.27 9.87 -38.59
C LYS A 213 -16.31 9.58 -37.52
N ALA A 214 -16.29 10.34 -36.42
CA ALA A 214 -17.22 10.17 -35.31
C ALA A 214 -18.69 10.36 -35.73
N LYS A 215 -18.98 11.26 -36.69
CA LYS A 215 -20.36 11.50 -37.20
C LYS A 215 -21.04 10.26 -37.80
N LEU A 216 -20.28 9.22 -38.14
CA LEU A 216 -20.79 7.97 -38.69
C LEU A 216 -21.14 6.94 -37.60
N LEU A 217 -20.81 7.22 -36.33
CA LEU A 217 -21.05 6.35 -35.20
C LEU A 217 -22.41 6.65 -34.53
N PRO A 218 -22.95 5.71 -33.74
CA PRO A 218 -24.07 5.99 -32.84
C PRO A 218 -23.78 7.22 -31.96
N THR A 219 -24.80 8.02 -31.67
CA THR A 219 -24.68 9.31 -30.98
C THR A 219 -23.87 9.22 -29.68
N GLU A 220 -24.11 8.17 -28.89
CA GLU A 220 -23.46 7.88 -27.62
C GLU A 220 -21.96 7.52 -27.74
N LEU A 221 -21.46 7.26 -28.95
CA LEU A 221 -20.06 6.94 -29.24
C LEU A 221 -19.33 8.04 -30.02
N GLN A 222 -20.02 9.12 -30.42
CA GLN A 222 -19.41 10.19 -31.22
C GLN A 222 -18.42 11.04 -30.41
N GLY A 223 -18.66 11.17 -29.10
CA GLY A 223 -17.90 12.03 -28.21
C GLY A 223 -16.75 11.37 -27.45
N CYS A 224 -16.41 10.10 -27.69
CA CYS A 224 -15.49 9.34 -26.80
C CYS A 224 -14.10 9.97 -26.61
N GLY A 225 -13.61 10.77 -27.56
CA GLY A 225 -12.33 11.49 -27.44
C GLY A 225 -12.36 12.76 -26.56
N SER A 226 -13.53 13.24 -26.16
CA SER A 226 -13.68 14.48 -25.36
C SER A 226 -14.71 14.37 -24.23
N ASN A 227 -15.57 13.37 -24.29
CA ASN A 227 -16.70 13.13 -23.41
C ASN A 227 -16.74 11.62 -23.11
N MET A 228 -15.74 11.13 -22.39
CA MET A 228 -15.65 9.71 -22.05
C MET A 228 -16.82 9.32 -21.13
N THR A 229 -17.49 8.23 -21.48
CA THR A 229 -18.63 7.66 -20.75
C THR A 229 -18.43 6.15 -20.59
N PRO A 230 -19.19 5.49 -19.70
CA PRO A 230 -19.15 4.03 -19.58
C PRO A 230 -19.43 3.30 -20.90
N THR A 231 -20.31 3.84 -21.75
CA THR A 231 -20.61 3.29 -23.07
C THR A 231 -19.39 3.33 -24.00
N CYS A 232 -18.63 4.43 -23.99
CA CYS A 232 -17.36 4.53 -24.71
C CYS A 232 -16.35 3.50 -24.21
N ILE A 233 -16.17 3.39 -22.89
CA ILE A 233 -15.24 2.44 -22.26
C ILE A 233 -15.59 1.00 -22.64
N LYS A 234 -16.88 0.62 -22.55
CA LYS A 234 -17.36 -0.69 -22.97
C LYS A 234 -17.06 -0.97 -24.45
N ALA A 235 -17.24 0.02 -25.32
CA ALA A 235 -16.95 -0.12 -26.74
C ALA A 235 -15.44 -0.26 -27.02
N MET A 236 -14.59 0.55 -26.38
CA MET A 236 -13.13 0.54 -26.54
C MET A 236 -12.51 -0.80 -26.13
N TYR A 237 -12.93 -1.35 -24.99
CA TYR A 237 -12.33 -2.54 -24.40
C TYR A 237 -13.13 -3.82 -24.63
N HIS A 238 -14.22 -3.72 -25.40
CA HIS A 238 -15.15 -4.80 -25.69
C HIS A 238 -15.70 -5.45 -24.40
N ILE A 239 -15.95 -4.63 -23.38
CA ILE A 239 -16.52 -5.08 -22.10
C ILE A 239 -18.02 -5.35 -22.34
N PRO A 240 -18.51 -6.55 -22.02
CA PRO A 240 -19.91 -6.89 -22.20
C PRO A 240 -20.78 -6.17 -21.18
N ASP A 241 -22.08 -6.13 -21.44
CA ASP A 241 -23.03 -5.77 -20.40
C ASP A 241 -23.05 -6.85 -19.31
N ALA A 242 -22.80 -6.43 -18.08
CA ALA A 242 -22.88 -7.29 -16.92
C ALA A 242 -24.34 -7.68 -16.65
N THR A 243 -24.58 -8.96 -16.39
CA THR A 243 -25.94 -9.53 -16.24
C THR A 243 -26.06 -10.47 -15.04
N LYS A 244 -24.96 -10.71 -14.34
CA LYS A 244 -24.86 -11.68 -13.25
C LYS A 244 -24.39 -10.95 -11.97
N ALA A 245 -24.72 -11.54 -10.84
CA ALA A 245 -24.30 -11.09 -9.52
C ALA A 245 -23.81 -12.34 -8.76
N THR A 246 -22.51 -12.60 -8.84
CA THR A 246 -21.90 -13.84 -8.36
C THR A 246 -21.55 -13.68 -6.89
N LYS A 247 -22.22 -14.43 -6.02
CA LYS A 247 -22.03 -14.33 -4.57
C LYS A 247 -20.55 -14.48 -4.18
N GLY A 248 -20.04 -13.50 -3.44
CA GLY A 248 -18.65 -13.48 -2.97
C GLY A 248 -17.64 -12.96 -4.00
N ASN A 249 -18.09 -12.43 -5.14
CA ASN A 249 -17.25 -11.78 -6.14
C ASN A 249 -17.50 -10.27 -6.18
N THR A 250 -17.24 -9.61 -5.06
CA THR A 250 -17.38 -8.15 -4.96
C THR A 250 -16.08 -7.46 -5.40
N LEU A 251 -16.20 -6.25 -5.97
CA LEU A 251 -15.07 -5.35 -6.19
C LEU A 251 -14.89 -4.47 -4.96
N GLY A 252 -13.69 -4.45 -4.39
CA GLY A 252 -13.32 -3.57 -3.29
C GLY A 252 -12.76 -2.25 -3.82
N LEU A 253 -13.20 -1.13 -3.27
CA LEU A 253 -12.62 0.20 -3.47
C LEU A 253 -12.08 0.70 -2.14
N TYR A 254 -10.83 1.12 -2.12
CA TYR A 254 -10.21 1.78 -0.96
C TYR A 254 -10.35 3.29 -1.08
N GLU A 255 -10.83 3.92 -0.01
CA GLU A 255 -10.95 5.38 0.07
C GLU A 255 -10.42 5.90 1.41
N GLN A 256 -9.74 7.04 1.35
CA GLN A 256 -9.21 7.76 2.50
C GLN A 256 -9.15 9.25 2.17
N GLY A 257 -9.71 10.12 3.01
CA GLY A 257 -9.60 11.57 2.80
C GLY A 257 -10.69 12.18 1.95
N ASP A 258 -11.38 11.35 1.17
CA ASP A 258 -12.47 11.72 0.28
C ASP A 258 -13.71 10.88 0.58
N TYR A 259 -14.89 11.45 0.37
CA TYR A 259 -16.15 10.76 0.52
C TYR A 259 -17.06 11.04 -0.65
N PHE A 260 -17.82 10.01 -1.01
CA PHE A 260 -18.82 10.18 -2.04
C PHE A 260 -20.09 10.88 -1.55
N ALA A 261 -20.76 11.55 -2.49
CA ALA A 261 -22.11 12.06 -2.31
C ALA A 261 -23.14 11.23 -3.08
N LYS A 262 -24.16 10.74 -2.35
CA LYS A 262 -25.24 9.93 -2.93
C LYS A 262 -25.97 10.63 -4.09
N ALA A 263 -26.16 11.95 -3.96
CA ALA A 263 -26.82 12.75 -4.99
C ALA A 263 -26.02 12.78 -6.30
N ASP A 264 -24.70 12.83 -6.21
CA ASP A 264 -23.81 12.85 -7.38
C ASP A 264 -23.78 11.51 -8.10
N LEU A 265 -23.69 10.39 -7.35
CA LEU A 265 -23.80 9.05 -7.93
C LEU A 265 -25.16 8.83 -8.63
N ASP A 266 -26.26 9.25 -7.99
CA ASP A 266 -27.59 9.14 -8.58
C ASP A 266 -27.72 9.96 -9.87
N LEU A 267 -27.15 11.17 -9.90
CA LEU A 267 -27.04 11.99 -11.11
C LEU A 267 -26.19 11.30 -12.19
N PHE A 268 -25.06 10.70 -11.83
CA PHE A 268 -24.23 9.96 -12.78
C PHE A 268 -25.00 8.77 -13.38
N TYR A 269 -25.60 7.90 -12.56
CA TYR A 269 -26.37 6.77 -13.05
C TYR A 269 -27.51 7.19 -13.97
N LYS A 270 -28.23 8.27 -13.61
CA LYS A 270 -29.31 8.80 -14.42
C LYS A 270 -28.85 9.22 -15.83
N ASN A 271 -27.65 9.79 -15.94
CA ASN A 271 -27.17 10.40 -17.19
C ASN A 271 -26.27 9.47 -18.02
N TYR A 272 -25.46 8.63 -17.37
CA TYR A 272 -24.38 7.90 -18.03
C TYR A 272 -24.38 6.39 -17.78
N ALA A 273 -25.11 5.89 -16.77
CA ALA A 273 -25.26 4.47 -16.49
C ALA A 273 -26.70 4.09 -16.08
N PRO A 274 -27.73 4.35 -16.91
CA PRO A 274 -29.14 4.19 -16.53
C PRO A 274 -29.57 2.74 -16.27
N TRP A 275 -28.70 1.77 -16.56
CA TRP A 275 -28.88 0.36 -16.18
C TRP A 275 -28.58 0.09 -14.70
N VAL A 276 -27.91 1.02 -14.01
CA VAL A 276 -27.72 0.99 -12.56
C VAL A 276 -28.93 1.67 -11.90
N PRO A 277 -29.70 0.96 -11.05
CA PRO A 277 -30.84 1.56 -10.37
C PRO A 277 -30.42 2.72 -9.48
N GLN A 278 -31.24 3.78 -9.45
CA GLN A 278 -31.10 4.87 -8.50
C GLN A 278 -31.13 4.35 -7.05
N GLY A 279 -30.32 4.92 -6.18
CA GLY A 279 -30.16 4.42 -4.81
C GLY A 279 -29.21 3.23 -4.68
N THR A 280 -28.47 2.86 -5.74
CA THR A 280 -27.42 1.83 -5.67
C THR A 280 -26.13 2.44 -5.12
N TYR A 281 -25.70 1.97 -3.95
CA TYR A 281 -24.49 2.45 -3.29
C TYR A 281 -23.64 1.28 -2.79
N PRO A 282 -22.32 1.47 -2.58
CA PRO A 282 -21.42 0.41 -2.13
C PRO A 282 -21.80 -0.20 -0.78
N ILE A 283 -21.43 -1.47 -0.56
CA ILE A 283 -21.50 -2.10 0.75
C ILE A 283 -20.44 -1.43 1.66
N PRO A 284 -20.82 -0.87 2.81
CA PRO A 284 -19.89 -0.16 3.68
C PRO A 284 -19.00 -1.12 4.48
N ALA A 285 -17.68 -0.97 4.34
CA ALA A 285 -16.66 -1.46 5.27
C ALA A 285 -15.98 -0.26 5.91
N LEU A 286 -16.60 0.27 6.98
CA LEU A 286 -16.14 1.48 7.66
C LEU A 286 -15.11 1.10 8.73
N ILE A 287 -13.86 1.44 8.45
CA ILE A 287 -12.71 1.05 9.25
C ILE A 287 -12.41 2.15 10.26
N ASP A 288 -12.23 1.78 11.53
CA ASP A 288 -11.78 2.65 12.61
C ASP A 288 -12.52 4.00 12.77
N GLY A 289 -13.81 3.99 12.49
CA GLY A 289 -14.71 5.13 12.70
C GLY A 289 -14.96 5.99 11.46
N ALA A 290 -14.52 5.53 10.29
CA ALA A 290 -14.80 6.15 9.02
C ALA A 290 -16.29 6.43 8.80
N ASN A 291 -16.57 7.57 8.17
CA ASN A 291 -17.93 7.89 7.75
C ASN A 291 -18.26 7.18 6.43
N TYR A 292 -19.54 7.05 6.09
CA TYR A 292 -19.92 6.34 4.85
C TYR A 292 -20.02 7.26 3.64
N SER A 293 -20.68 8.42 3.81
CA SER A 293 -20.98 9.34 2.71
C SER A 293 -21.21 10.75 3.25
N VAL A 294 -21.10 11.76 2.40
CA VAL A 294 -21.33 13.16 2.75
C VAL A 294 -22.41 13.80 1.87
N PRO A 295 -22.98 14.96 2.25
CA PRO A 295 -23.79 15.77 1.34
C PRO A 295 -22.93 16.33 0.20
N ALA A 296 -23.52 16.53 -0.99
CA ALA A 296 -22.80 17.00 -2.19
C ALA A 296 -22.08 18.36 -2.01
N TYR A 297 -22.56 19.23 -1.13
CA TYR A 297 -21.90 20.52 -0.84
C TYR A 297 -20.73 20.40 0.15
N SER A 298 -20.39 19.19 0.62
CA SER A 298 -19.31 18.96 1.58
C SER A 298 -17.96 19.23 0.93
N SER A 299 -17.06 19.89 1.65
CA SER A 299 -15.67 20.04 1.22
C SER A 299 -14.84 18.75 1.30
N LEU A 300 -15.43 17.68 1.84
CA LEU A 300 -14.84 16.34 1.91
C LEU A 300 -15.26 15.47 0.71
N ASP A 301 -16.10 15.99 -0.18
CA ASP A 301 -16.32 15.41 -1.51
C ASP A 301 -15.47 16.21 -2.51
N THR A 302 -14.33 15.66 -2.87
CA THR A 302 -13.41 16.17 -3.89
C THR A 302 -13.54 15.41 -5.22
N GLY A 303 -14.45 14.43 -5.26
CA GLY A 303 -14.84 13.68 -6.44
C GLY A 303 -14.10 12.36 -6.67
N GLU A 304 -13.05 12.04 -5.90
CA GLU A 304 -12.26 10.80 -6.06
C GLU A 304 -13.11 9.56 -5.79
N SER A 305 -13.77 9.52 -4.63
CA SER A 305 -14.66 8.42 -4.28
C SER A 305 -15.88 8.37 -5.21
N ASN A 306 -16.34 9.52 -5.75
CA ASN A 306 -17.42 9.54 -6.72
C ASN A 306 -17.02 8.77 -7.99
N ILE A 307 -15.88 9.13 -8.60
CA ILE A 307 -15.46 8.54 -9.87
C ILE A 307 -15.09 7.06 -9.76
N ASP A 308 -14.52 6.63 -8.64
CA ASP A 308 -14.17 5.23 -8.42
C ASP A 308 -15.42 4.35 -8.34
N ILE A 309 -16.44 4.82 -7.61
CA ILE A 309 -17.74 4.14 -7.47
C ILE A 309 -18.52 4.17 -8.80
N ASP A 310 -18.56 5.32 -9.46
CA ASP A 310 -19.23 5.51 -10.76
C ASP A 310 -18.65 4.58 -11.82
N MET A 311 -17.31 4.54 -11.93
CA MET A 311 -16.59 3.66 -12.85
C MET A 311 -16.90 2.19 -12.57
N ALA A 312 -16.81 1.77 -11.30
CA ALA A 312 -17.06 0.40 -10.89
C ALA A 312 -18.49 -0.04 -11.25
N TYR A 313 -19.51 0.63 -10.71
CA TYR A 313 -20.90 0.22 -10.91
C TYR A 313 -21.34 0.30 -12.37
N ALA A 314 -20.89 1.29 -13.13
CA ALA A 314 -21.25 1.40 -14.54
C ALA A 314 -20.77 0.19 -15.37
N LEU A 315 -19.68 -0.44 -14.97
CA LEU A 315 -19.10 -1.57 -15.68
C LEU A 315 -19.58 -2.92 -15.14
N ILE A 316 -19.76 -3.07 -13.82
CA ILE A 316 -19.99 -4.40 -13.21
C ILE A 316 -21.42 -4.68 -12.74
N TYR A 317 -22.31 -3.69 -12.67
CA TYR A 317 -23.68 -3.92 -12.18
C TYR A 317 -24.40 -5.01 -12.99
N PRO A 318 -25.03 -6.04 -12.37
CA PRO A 318 -25.51 -6.09 -10.98
C PRO A 318 -24.55 -6.69 -9.94
N GLN A 319 -23.26 -6.85 -10.23
CA GLN A 319 -22.27 -7.19 -9.21
C GLN A 319 -22.16 -6.08 -8.15
N GLU A 320 -21.81 -6.47 -6.93
CA GLU A 320 -21.69 -5.55 -5.79
C GLU A 320 -20.28 -4.95 -5.66
N VAL A 321 -20.23 -3.72 -5.16
CA VAL A 321 -19.02 -3.00 -4.77
C VAL A 321 -18.96 -2.96 -3.23
N THR A 322 -17.80 -3.17 -2.64
CA THR A 322 -17.51 -2.94 -1.23
C THR A 322 -16.60 -1.73 -1.09
N LEU A 323 -17.01 -0.76 -0.28
CA LEU A 323 -16.24 0.45 -0.01
C LEU A 323 -15.49 0.29 1.31
N TYR A 324 -14.18 0.20 1.24
CA TYR A 324 -13.28 0.24 2.40
C TYR A 324 -12.90 1.69 2.67
N GLN A 325 -13.72 2.37 3.47
CA GLN A 325 -13.40 3.71 3.96
C GLN A 325 -12.61 3.57 5.25
N VAL A 326 -11.46 4.25 5.34
CA VAL A 326 -10.63 4.22 6.53
C VAL A 326 -10.64 5.54 7.29
N ASP A 327 -10.39 5.41 8.59
CA ASP A 327 -10.08 6.47 9.54
C ASP A 327 -11.21 7.47 9.83
N ASP A 328 -11.24 7.99 11.05
CA ASP A 328 -12.24 8.98 11.42
C ASP A 328 -11.90 10.39 10.89
N GLN A 329 -12.87 11.30 10.95
CA GLN A 329 -12.74 12.68 10.47
C GLN A 329 -11.59 13.50 11.09
N TYR A 330 -10.88 13.00 12.11
CA TYR A 330 -9.74 13.68 12.71
C TYR A 330 -8.41 13.19 12.13
N TYR A 331 -8.25 11.88 11.98
CA TYR A 331 -7.04 11.31 11.39
C TYR A 331 -7.05 11.45 9.88
N GLU A 332 -8.19 11.25 9.25
CA GLU A 332 -8.31 11.27 7.81
C GLU A 332 -7.74 12.56 7.16
N PRO A 333 -8.08 13.80 7.55
CA PRO A 333 -7.50 15.01 6.95
C PRO A 333 -5.99 15.18 7.22
N VAL A 334 -5.48 14.52 8.26
CA VAL A 334 -4.07 14.57 8.67
C VAL A 334 -3.26 13.54 7.92
N GLU A 335 -3.74 12.31 7.78
CA GLU A 335 -3.02 11.22 7.09
C GLU A 335 -2.84 11.46 5.60
N VAL A 336 -3.86 12.03 4.97
CA VAL A 336 -3.80 12.62 3.62
C VAL A 336 -2.61 13.57 3.54
N SER A 337 -2.35 14.37 4.58
CA SER A 337 -1.23 15.34 4.61
C SER A 337 0.10 14.81 5.16
N THR A 338 0.14 13.63 5.79
CA THR A 338 1.32 13.10 6.52
C THR A 338 1.76 11.73 6.05
N THR A 339 1.41 11.33 4.82
CA THR A 339 1.98 10.20 4.10
C THR A 339 1.58 8.80 4.59
N ASN A 340 0.51 8.69 5.39
CA ASN A 340 0.08 7.41 5.92
C ASN A 340 -1.06 6.77 5.11
N LEU A 341 -0.69 6.04 4.07
CA LEU A 341 -1.65 5.35 3.23
C LEU A 341 -1.63 3.83 3.51
N PHE A 342 -2.82 3.22 3.45
CA PHE A 342 -3.09 1.79 3.47
C PHE A 342 -2.86 1.02 4.76
N ASN A 343 -2.17 1.56 5.76
CA ASN A 343 -1.84 0.77 6.94
C ASN A 343 -3.09 0.40 7.77
N THR A 344 -3.98 1.36 8.07
CA THR A 344 -5.28 1.10 8.71
C THR A 344 -6.13 0.11 7.91
N PHE A 345 -6.05 0.18 6.57
CA PHE A 345 -6.74 -0.77 5.71
C PHE A 345 -6.17 -2.19 5.79
N LEU A 346 -4.85 -2.32 5.70
CA LEU A 346 -4.16 -3.60 5.81
C LEU A 346 -4.37 -4.22 7.20
N ASP A 347 -4.38 -3.41 8.26
CA ASP A 347 -4.74 -3.83 9.62
C ASP A 347 -6.13 -4.47 9.64
N ALA A 348 -7.12 -3.81 9.04
CA ALA A 348 -8.50 -4.25 9.05
C ALA A 348 -8.73 -5.51 8.22
N LEU A 349 -7.91 -5.73 7.17
CA LEU A 349 -7.96 -6.92 6.31
C LEU A 349 -7.21 -8.12 6.88
N ASP A 350 -6.06 -7.90 7.51
CA ASP A 350 -5.26 -8.95 8.14
C ASP A 350 -4.92 -8.58 9.59
N GLY A 351 -5.56 -9.25 10.55
CA GLY A 351 -5.28 -9.02 11.97
C GLY A 351 -3.87 -9.44 12.40
N SER A 352 -3.16 -10.25 11.60
CA SER A 352 -1.74 -10.51 11.82
C SER A 352 -0.91 -9.25 11.55
N TYR A 353 -1.32 -8.43 10.59
CA TYR A 353 -0.62 -7.23 10.15
C TYR A 353 -0.55 -6.14 11.22
N CYS A 354 -1.62 -5.92 12.00
CA CYS A 354 -1.65 -4.99 13.15
C CYS A 354 -0.46 -5.10 14.10
N THR A 355 0.17 -6.26 14.09
CA THR A 355 1.25 -6.59 15.00
C THR A 355 2.44 -7.20 14.24
N TYR A 356 2.38 -7.30 12.91
CA TYR A 356 3.44 -7.84 12.08
C TYR A 356 4.70 -7.00 12.19
N SER A 357 5.82 -7.66 12.44
CA SER A 357 7.15 -7.08 12.48
C SER A 357 7.97 -7.51 11.26
N ALA A 358 8.59 -6.55 10.58
CA ALA A 358 9.58 -6.81 9.54
C ALA A 358 10.42 -5.56 9.26
N TYR A 359 11.69 -5.78 8.89
CA TYR A 359 12.63 -4.72 8.51
C TYR A 359 12.88 -3.66 9.61
N GLY A 360 12.65 -4.01 10.87
CA GLY A 360 12.74 -3.07 12.01
C GLY A 360 11.47 -2.23 12.23
N GLU A 361 10.43 -2.43 11.42
CA GLU A 361 9.10 -1.83 11.62
C GLU A 361 8.16 -2.81 12.27
N THR A 362 7.20 -2.30 13.04
CA THR A 362 6.16 -3.17 13.59
C THR A 362 4.85 -2.47 13.88
N GLY A 363 3.79 -3.17 13.43
CA GLY A 363 2.41 -2.74 13.61
C GLY A 363 2.30 -1.30 13.13
N ASN A 364 1.53 -0.54 13.89
CA ASN A 364 1.34 0.87 13.58
C ASN A 364 2.51 1.66 14.16
N ASP A 365 3.23 2.35 13.29
CA ASP A 365 4.21 3.37 13.62
C ASP A 365 3.49 4.60 14.19
N PRO A 366 3.60 4.93 15.50
CA PRO A 366 2.87 6.02 16.13
C PRO A 366 3.31 7.42 15.68
N ASP A 367 4.37 7.50 14.87
CA ASP A 367 4.84 8.76 14.27
C ASP A 367 4.32 8.93 12.82
N ILE A 368 3.74 7.88 12.22
CA ILE A 368 3.15 7.88 10.87
C ILE A 368 1.64 7.55 10.94
N ASP A 369 1.29 6.47 11.64
CA ASP A 369 -0.04 5.85 11.73
C ASP A 369 -0.95 6.43 12.83
N PRO A 370 -2.28 6.41 12.61
CA PRO A 370 -3.30 6.73 13.59
C PRO A 370 -3.21 5.87 14.84
N VAL A 371 -3.64 6.47 15.95
CA VAL A 371 -3.75 5.80 17.23
C VAL A 371 -5.21 5.74 17.66
N TYR A 372 -5.72 4.50 17.74
CA TYR A 372 -7.07 4.20 18.22
C TYR A 372 -7.06 3.52 19.60
N PRO A 373 -8.03 3.78 20.50
CA PRO A 373 -9.14 4.72 20.33
C PRO A 373 -8.67 6.17 20.21
N ASP A 374 -9.30 6.94 19.32
CA ASP A 374 -8.96 8.34 19.13
C ASP A 374 -9.29 9.13 20.42
N THR A 375 -8.35 9.96 20.85
CA THR A 375 -8.48 10.77 22.06
C THR A 375 -9.18 12.11 21.82
N HIS A 376 -9.40 12.52 20.57
CA HIS A 376 -10.10 13.76 20.26
C HIS A 376 -11.56 13.72 20.75
N PRO A 377 -12.13 14.84 21.25
CA PRO A 377 -13.56 14.90 21.57
C PRO A 377 -14.39 14.67 20.31
N GLY A 378 -15.16 13.58 20.26
CA GLY A 378 -15.94 13.18 19.09
C GLY A 378 -15.27 12.15 18.18
N GLY A 379 -13.98 11.86 18.37
CA GLY A 379 -13.25 10.84 17.60
C GLY A 379 -13.66 9.41 17.97
N TYR A 380 -13.30 8.45 17.13
CA TYR A 380 -13.65 7.05 17.26
C TYR A 380 -13.20 6.47 18.62
N LYS A 381 -14.14 5.90 19.38
CA LYS A 381 -13.89 5.34 20.72
C LYS A 381 -13.72 3.83 20.72
N GLY A 382 -13.86 3.18 19.57
CA GLY A 382 -13.58 1.76 19.43
C GLY A 382 -12.08 1.46 19.51
N LYS A 383 -11.75 0.18 19.65
CA LYS A 383 -10.38 -0.29 19.50
C LYS A 383 -10.02 -0.32 18.01
N LEU A 384 -8.72 -0.20 17.71
CA LEU A 384 -8.16 -0.47 16.38
C LEU A 384 -8.74 -1.78 15.83
N GLN A 385 -9.23 -1.72 14.60
CA GLN A 385 -9.83 -2.84 13.90
C GLN A 385 -8.75 -3.68 13.21
N CYS A 386 -8.53 -4.87 13.75
CA CYS A 386 -7.53 -5.81 13.25
C CYS A 386 -8.20 -7.07 12.70
N GLY A 387 -8.11 -7.31 11.39
CA GLY A 387 -8.65 -8.50 10.73
C GLY A 387 -10.16 -8.63 10.84
N VAL A 388 -10.89 -7.51 10.84
CA VAL A 388 -12.34 -7.49 11.03
C VAL A 388 -13.10 -7.59 9.71
N TYR A 389 -12.44 -7.33 8.58
CA TYR A 389 -13.03 -7.43 7.25
C TYR A 389 -12.36 -8.53 6.43
N LYS A 390 -13.17 -9.30 5.71
CA LYS A 390 -12.67 -10.21 4.70
C LYS A 390 -12.30 -9.40 3.44
N PRO A 391 -11.11 -9.59 2.85
CA PRO A 391 -10.76 -8.94 1.59
C PRO A 391 -11.65 -9.41 0.44
N THR A 392 -11.98 -8.51 -0.47
CA THR A 392 -12.67 -8.82 -1.75
C THR A 392 -11.72 -9.55 -2.71
N ASN A 393 -12.26 -10.21 -3.75
CA ASN A 393 -11.42 -10.92 -4.73
C ASN A 393 -10.54 -9.96 -5.55
N VAL A 394 -11.03 -8.74 -5.78
CA VAL A 394 -10.33 -7.66 -6.47
C VAL A 394 -10.47 -6.40 -5.62
N ILE A 395 -9.37 -5.69 -5.40
CA ILE A 395 -9.30 -4.41 -4.68
C ILE A 395 -8.63 -3.40 -5.61
N SER A 396 -9.26 -2.25 -5.82
CA SER A 396 -8.66 -1.08 -6.45
C SER A 396 -8.45 0.01 -5.42
N ALA A 397 -7.35 0.73 -5.55
CA ALA A 397 -7.05 1.90 -4.75
C ALA A 397 -6.42 2.99 -5.63
N SER A 398 -7.01 4.18 -5.59
CA SER A 398 -6.60 5.32 -6.41
C SER A 398 -5.72 6.32 -5.63
N TYR A 399 -4.93 5.80 -4.69
CA TYR A 399 -4.09 6.56 -3.79
C TYR A 399 -2.62 6.15 -3.91
N GLY A 400 -1.71 7.09 -3.66
CA GLY A 400 -0.28 6.87 -3.70
C GLY A 400 0.51 8.14 -3.40
N GLN A 401 1.82 8.00 -3.29
CA GLN A 401 2.76 9.09 -3.02
C GLN A 401 4.16 8.75 -3.50
N ALA A 402 5.11 9.69 -3.41
CA ALA A 402 6.48 9.40 -3.76
C ALA A 402 7.08 8.33 -2.85
N GLU A 403 7.81 7.40 -3.46
CA GLU A 403 8.52 6.33 -2.76
C GLU A 403 9.45 6.87 -1.67
N LYS A 404 10.08 8.02 -1.93
CA LYS A 404 11.03 8.66 -1.02
C LYS A 404 10.39 9.18 0.26
N ASP A 405 9.09 9.47 0.25
CA ASP A 405 8.40 10.07 1.39
C ASP A 405 8.20 9.07 2.52
N LEU A 406 8.29 7.78 2.20
CA LEU A 406 8.18 6.70 3.17
C LEU A 406 9.54 6.08 3.51
N PRO A 407 9.72 5.63 4.77
CA PRO A 407 10.82 4.74 5.12
C PRO A 407 10.83 3.48 4.26
N VAL A 408 12.03 3.07 3.83
CA VAL A 408 12.23 1.83 3.04
C VAL A 408 11.70 0.60 3.78
N ALA A 409 11.90 0.54 5.10
CA ALA A 409 11.44 -0.57 5.92
C ALA A 409 9.90 -0.65 5.95
N TYR A 410 9.24 0.50 6.09
CA TYR A 410 7.78 0.62 6.14
C TYR A 410 7.13 0.19 4.82
N THR A 411 7.64 0.68 3.69
CA THR A 411 7.17 0.28 2.35
C THR A 411 7.38 -1.20 2.07
N LYS A 412 8.53 -1.78 2.46
CA LYS A 412 8.77 -3.22 2.33
C LYS A 412 7.84 -4.05 3.20
N ARG A 413 7.52 -3.59 4.41
CA ARG A 413 6.59 -4.24 5.33
C ARG A 413 5.18 -4.29 4.72
N GLN A 414 4.64 -3.15 4.28
CA GLN A 414 3.36 -3.12 3.57
C GLN A 414 3.37 -3.98 2.29
N CYS A 415 4.44 -3.91 1.51
CA CYS A 415 4.55 -4.68 0.27
C CYS A 415 4.57 -6.21 0.52
N ASN A 416 5.19 -6.68 1.61
CA ASN A 416 5.06 -8.08 2.04
C ASN A 416 3.61 -8.45 2.38
N GLU A 417 2.78 -7.49 2.79
CA GLU A 417 1.38 -7.76 3.09
C GLU A 417 0.52 -7.85 1.83
N PHE A 418 0.80 -7.05 0.81
CA PHE A 418 0.23 -7.28 -0.53
C PHE A 418 0.61 -8.64 -1.12
N MET A 419 1.83 -9.12 -0.88
CA MET A 419 2.26 -10.47 -1.27
C MET A 419 1.42 -11.55 -0.59
N LYS A 420 1.18 -11.42 0.72
CA LYS A 420 0.36 -12.37 1.50
C LYS A 420 -1.11 -12.34 1.10
N LEU A 421 -1.66 -11.18 0.71
CA LEU A 421 -2.98 -11.09 0.08
C LEU A 421 -2.99 -11.76 -1.31
N GLY A 422 -1.92 -11.59 -2.09
CA GLY A 422 -1.73 -12.27 -3.37
C GLY A 422 -1.70 -13.80 -3.24
N LEU A 423 -1.05 -14.34 -2.19
CA LEU A 423 -1.04 -15.77 -1.87
C LEU A 423 -2.45 -16.31 -1.60
N GLN A 424 -3.35 -15.48 -1.08
CA GLN A 424 -4.75 -15.80 -0.81
C GLN A 424 -5.66 -15.65 -2.04
N GLY A 425 -5.10 -15.23 -3.19
CA GLY A 425 -5.84 -15.12 -4.44
C GLY A 425 -6.57 -13.79 -4.62
N HIS A 426 -6.16 -12.74 -3.90
CA HIS A 426 -6.67 -11.39 -4.09
C HIS A 426 -5.88 -10.64 -5.16
N SER A 427 -6.58 -9.98 -6.08
CA SER A 427 -5.98 -9.04 -7.04
C SER A 427 -5.96 -7.64 -6.43
N ILE A 428 -4.78 -7.07 -6.20
CA ILE A 428 -4.63 -5.71 -5.64
C ILE A 428 -4.09 -4.78 -6.73
N LEU A 429 -4.85 -3.73 -7.05
CA LEU A 429 -4.55 -2.78 -8.11
C LEU A 429 -4.38 -1.37 -7.53
N PHE A 430 -3.37 -0.66 -8.04
CA PHE A 430 -3.11 0.72 -7.67
C PHE A 430 -2.97 1.60 -8.90
N ALA A 431 -3.53 2.82 -8.82
CA ALA A 431 -3.23 3.88 -9.77
C ALA A 431 -1.71 4.18 -9.77
N SER A 432 -1.13 4.38 -10.96
CA SER A 432 0.32 4.63 -11.10
C SER A 432 0.77 6.01 -10.60
N GLY A 433 -0.17 6.96 -10.52
CA GLY A 433 0.06 8.40 -10.32
C GLY A 433 -0.08 9.22 -11.61
N ASP A 434 -0.08 10.54 -11.47
CA ASP A 434 -0.52 11.48 -12.50
C ASP A 434 0.47 12.60 -12.88
N TYR A 435 1.73 12.47 -12.47
CA TYR A 435 2.77 13.49 -12.68
C TYR A 435 3.96 12.98 -13.50
N GLY A 436 3.72 11.97 -14.35
CA GLY A 436 4.72 11.39 -15.23
C GLY A 436 5.90 10.77 -14.45
N VAL A 437 7.13 11.09 -14.85
CA VAL A 437 8.35 10.66 -14.12
C VAL A 437 8.62 11.42 -12.81
N ALA A 438 7.78 12.40 -12.47
CA ALA A 438 7.87 13.17 -11.24
C ALA A 438 6.74 12.80 -10.26
N SER A 439 6.81 13.39 -9.06
CA SER A 439 5.69 13.49 -8.14
C SER A 439 4.98 14.84 -8.30
N PHE A 440 3.95 15.10 -7.49
CA PHE A 440 3.22 16.35 -7.55
C PHE A 440 4.11 17.57 -7.21
N ALA A 441 3.73 18.74 -7.72
CA ALA A 441 4.50 19.97 -7.50
C ALA A 441 4.58 20.32 -6.00
N GLY A 442 5.79 20.61 -5.51
CA GLY A 442 6.06 20.88 -4.10
C GLY A 442 6.60 19.65 -3.34
N ASP A 443 6.37 18.45 -3.86
CA ASP A 443 6.90 17.23 -3.28
C ASP A 443 8.43 17.16 -3.38
N GLY A 444 9.07 16.49 -2.41
CA GLY A 444 10.52 16.42 -2.28
C GLY A 444 11.19 17.76 -1.99
N GLY A 445 10.41 18.79 -1.62
CA GLY A 445 10.86 20.15 -1.34
C GLY A 445 11.13 21.00 -2.59
N ASN A 446 10.71 20.54 -3.77
CA ASN A 446 11.00 21.18 -5.05
C ASN A 446 9.72 21.51 -5.82
N ALA A 447 9.74 22.60 -6.60
CA ALA A 447 8.56 23.09 -7.32
C ALA A 447 8.04 22.13 -8.42
N ASN A 448 8.83 21.13 -8.83
CA ASN A 448 8.50 20.21 -9.92
C ASN A 448 8.34 18.74 -9.49
N GLY A 449 8.37 18.44 -8.18
CA GLY A 449 8.17 17.09 -7.65
C GLY A 449 9.29 16.09 -7.94
N CYS A 450 10.47 16.56 -8.36
CA CYS A 450 11.61 15.74 -8.71
C CYS A 450 12.65 15.66 -7.59
N LEU A 451 13.42 14.59 -7.60
CA LEU A 451 14.43 14.30 -6.58
C LEU A 451 15.78 14.95 -6.89
N GLY A 452 16.61 15.01 -5.84
CA GLY A 452 17.98 15.51 -5.86
C GLY A 452 18.08 17.05 -5.80
N PRO A 453 19.29 17.58 -5.57
CA PRO A 453 19.52 19.01 -5.34
C PRO A 453 19.28 19.84 -6.61
N GLU A 454 19.38 19.24 -7.79
CA GLU A 454 19.06 19.89 -9.07
C GLU A 454 17.59 19.72 -9.48
N ALA A 455 16.78 18.99 -8.70
CA ALA A 455 15.38 18.69 -9.00
C ALA A 455 15.20 18.04 -10.40
N LYS A 456 16.02 17.05 -10.71
CA LYS A 456 16.06 16.36 -12.02
C LYS A 456 15.89 14.85 -11.94
N ILE A 457 16.16 14.25 -10.78
CA ILE A 457 16.08 12.80 -10.62
C ILE A 457 14.60 12.41 -10.59
N PHE A 458 14.22 11.37 -11.33
CA PHE A 458 12.86 10.88 -11.41
C PHE A 458 12.38 10.37 -10.04
N ASN A 459 11.10 10.56 -9.76
CA ASN A 459 10.50 10.32 -8.46
C ASN A 459 9.42 9.23 -8.55
N PRO A 460 9.77 7.95 -8.39
CA PRO A 460 8.81 6.86 -8.53
C PRO A 460 7.76 6.87 -7.41
N GLN A 461 6.60 6.31 -7.68
CA GLN A 461 5.42 6.32 -6.81
C GLN A 461 5.21 4.98 -6.11
N TYR A 462 4.88 5.04 -4.82
CA TYR A 462 4.47 3.92 -3.97
C TYR A 462 2.95 4.00 -3.70
N PRO A 463 2.21 2.88 -3.67
CA PRO A 463 2.65 1.48 -3.73
C PRO A 463 2.74 0.90 -5.14
N SER A 464 2.50 1.69 -6.19
CA SER A 464 2.55 1.23 -7.59
C SER A 464 3.90 0.61 -8.00
N ASN A 465 4.99 0.95 -7.32
CA ASN A 465 6.30 0.35 -7.50
C ASN A 465 6.57 -0.92 -6.66
N CYS A 466 5.64 -1.36 -5.80
CA CYS A 466 5.70 -2.66 -5.13
C CYS A 466 5.58 -3.80 -6.18
N PRO A 467 6.42 -4.86 -6.13
CA PRO A 467 6.37 -5.95 -7.09
C PRO A 467 5.19 -6.92 -6.92
N TYR A 468 4.37 -6.76 -5.88
CA TYR A 468 3.27 -7.68 -5.53
C TYR A 468 1.87 -7.09 -5.78
N VAL A 469 1.81 -5.95 -6.48
CA VAL A 469 0.57 -5.30 -6.87
C VAL A 469 0.55 -5.11 -8.38
N THR A 470 -0.63 -4.94 -8.97
CA THR A 470 -0.78 -4.55 -10.37
C THR A 470 -0.90 -3.03 -10.46
N SER A 471 0.14 -2.37 -10.95
CA SER A 471 0.14 -0.92 -11.17
C SER A 471 -0.55 -0.58 -12.49
N VAL A 472 -1.50 0.36 -12.45
CA VAL A 472 -2.37 0.73 -13.57
C VAL A 472 -2.13 2.17 -13.99
N GLY A 473 -1.57 2.37 -15.19
CA GLY A 473 -1.35 3.67 -15.81
C GLY A 473 -2.56 4.23 -16.55
N GLY A 474 -2.49 5.52 -16.88
CA GLY A 474 -3.51 6.22 -17.64
C GLY A 474 -3.23 6.28 -19.14
N THR A 475 -4.25 6.02 -19.95
CA THR A 475 -4.28 6.29 -21.39
C THR A 475 -5.36 7.31 -21.74
N MET A 476 -5.32 7.83 -22.96
CA MET A 476 -6.38 8.72 -23.45
C MET A 476 -6.62 8.60 -24.95
N LEU A 477 -7.81 9.03 -25.36
CA LEU A 477 -8.11 9.43 -26.73
C LEU A 477 -7.99 10.96 -26.83
N TYR A 478 -7.50 11.45 -27.95
CA TYR A 478 -7.56 12.87 -28.33
C TYR A 478 -8.93 13.23 -28.88
N ALA A 479 -9.26 14.53 -28.87
CA ALA A 479 -10.57 15.04 -29.24
C ALA A 479 -11.02 14.67 -30.68
N ASP A 480 -10.09 14.50 -31.61
CA ASP A 480 -10.38 14.12 -32.99
C ASP A 480 -10.44 12.59 -33.22
N GLN A 481 -10.16 11.80 -32.19
CA GLN A 481 -10.17 10.34 -32.22
C GLN A 481 -11.53 9.76 -31.80
N THR A 482 -11.78 8.54 -32.24
CA THR A 482 -12.96 7.73 -31.92
C THR A 482 -12.58 6.52 -31.07
N TYR A 483 -13.57 5.82 -30.51
CA TYR A 483 -13.33 4.57 -29.75
C TYR A 483 -12.62 3.46 -30.56
N GLN A 484 -12.56 3.58 -31.89
CA GLN A 484 -11.92 2.64 -32.80
C GLN A 484 -10.45 2.97 -33.07
N ASP A 485 -10.01 4.20 -32.74
CA ASP A 485 -8.63 4.61 -32.87
C ASP A 485 -7.81 4.12 -31.67
N LYS A 486 -6.49 4.04 -31.84
CA LYS A 486 -5.59 3.65 -30.75
C LYS A 486 -5.46 4.79 -29.74
N GLU A 487 -5.54 4.43 -28.46
CA GLU A 487 -5.21 5.32 -27.36
C GLU A 487 -3.72 5.68 -27.35
N SER A 488 -3.40 6.76 -26.64
CA SER A 488 -2.04 7.24 -26.38
C SER A 488 -1.79 7.34 -24.87
N VAL A 489 -0.52 7.49 -24.46
CA VAL A 489 -0.19 7.84 -23.06
C VAL A 489 -1.03 9.04 -22.62
N MET A 490 -1.66 8.97 -21.45
CA MET A 490 -2.42 10.10 -20.91
C MET A 490 -1.51 11.32 -20.76
N HIS A 491 -1.91 12.43 -21.36
CA HIS A 491 -1.27 13.73 -21.23
C HIS A 491 -2.30 14.85 -21.35
N ALA A 492 -2.51 15.58 -20.25
CA ALA A 492 -3.44 16.69 -20.16
C ALA A 492 -2.77 17.92 -19.56
N ASN A 493 -3.14 19.10 -20.06
CA ASN A 493 -2.82 20.37 -19.42
C ASN A 493 -4.07 20.87 -18.71
N LEU A 494 -4.08 20.70 -17.39
CA LEU A 494 -5.20 21.09 -16.52
C LEU A 494 -4.94 22.44 -15.84
N GLY A 495 -3.84 23.11 -16.19
CA GLY A 495 -3.43 24.39 -15.62
C GLY A 495 -2.73 24.27 -14.26
N GLY A 496 -2.15 25.38 -13.79
CA GLY A 496 -1.47 25.44 -12.50
C GLY A 496 -0.39 24.37 -12.32
N THR A 497 -0.40 23.70 -11.16
CA THR A 497 0.49 22.59 -10.81
C THR A 497 0.20 21.31 -11.60
N ALA A 498 -0.98 21.20 -12.23
CA ALA A 498 -1.40 20.10 -13.10
C ALA A 498 -1.27 20.45 -14.60
N SER A 499 -0.37 21.38 -14.95
CA SER A 499 -0.12 21.76 -16.35
C SER A 499 0.57 20.68 -17.18
N ASN A 500 1.17 19.69 -16.52
CA ASN A 500 1.77 18.50 -17.12
C ASN A 500 1.26 17.23 -16.44
N PHE A 501 -0.05 17.02 -16.52
CA PHE A 501 -0.75 15.89 -15.92
C PHE A 501 -0.62 14.68 -16.86
N SER A 502 0.03 13.60 -16.42
CA SER A 502 0.40 12.48 -17.28
C SER A 502 0.57 11.19 -16.50
N SER A 503 0.30 10.05 -17.15
CA SER A 503 0.48 8.72 -16.56
C SER A 503 1.86 8.56 -15.93
N SER A 504 1.92 8.35 -14.61
CA SER A 504 3.18 8.10 -13.92
C SER A 504 3.74 6.72 -14.24
N GLY A 505 5.06 6.65 -14.27
CA GLY A 505 5.77 5.41 -14.56
C GLY A 505 7.27 5.60 -14.55
N GLY A 506 7.99 4.52 -14.30
CA GLY A 506 9.43 4.58 -14.12
C GLY A 506 9.96 3.35 -13.41
N PHE A 507 11.01 3.54 -12.60
CA PHE A 507 11.74 2.48 -11.94
C PHE A 507 11.95 2.81 -10.46
N SER A 508 11.62 1.85 -9.60
CA SER A 508 11.76 1.94 -8.14
C SER A 508 13.21 2.17 -7.68
N ASN A 509 13.38 2.90 -6.59
CA ASN A 509 14.65 2.99 -5.85
C ASN A 509 14.71 2.04 -4.66
N TYR A 510 13.60 1.41 -4.26
CA TYR A 510 13.53 0.52 -3.07
C TYR A 510 13.40 -0.96 -3.42
N PHE A 511 12.65 -1.28 -4.47
CA PHE A 511 12.29 -2.64 -4.85
C PHE A 511 13.09 -3.10 -6.07
N PRO A 512 13.73 -4.26 -6.01
CA PRO A 512 14.41 -4.83 -7.16
C PRO A 512 13.41 -5.27 -8.22
N GLN A 513 13.89 -5.32 -9.47
CA GLN A 513 13.13 -5.84 -10.58
C GLN A 513 12.74 -7.32 -10.35
N PRO A 514 11.43 -7.68 -10.35
CA PRO A 514 11.00 -9.06 -10.24
C PRO A 514 11.26 -9.85 -11.54
N GLU A 515 11.48 -11.17 -11.43
CA GLU A 515 11.83 -11.99 -12.60
C GLU A 515 10.72 -12.03 -13.66
N TYR A 516 9.44 -11.99 -13.26
CA TYR A 516 8.30 -12.02 -14.20
C TYR A 516 8.32 -10.88 -15.23
N GLN A 517 8.93 -9.72 -14.93
CA GLN A 517 8.97 -8.57 -15.84
C GLN A 517 10.32 -8.37 -16.55
N LYS A 518 11.34 -9.13 -16.17
CA LYS A 518 12.73 -8.92 -16.59
C LYS A 518 12.89 -8.87 -18.11
N LYS A 519 12.35 -9.87 -18.80
CA LYS A 519 12.38 -9.96 -20.27
C LYS A 519 11.69 -8.79 -20.96
N ALA A 520 10.63 -8.25 -20.37
CA ALA A 520 9.88 -7.15 -20.95
C ALA A 520 10.67 -5.83 -20.85
N VAL A 521 11.25 -5.57 -19.67
CA VAL A 521 12.08 -4.39 -19.41
C VAL A 521 13.41 -4.43 -20.18
N GLU A 522 14.06 -5.59 -20.29
CA GLU A 522 15.28 -5.75 -21.10
C GLU A 522 15.01 -5.35 -22.56
N LYS A 523 13.91 -5.85 -23.15
CA LYS A 523 13.47 -5.47 -24.50
C LYS A 523 13.16 -3.98 -24.62
N TYR A 524 12.57 -3.37 -23.59
CA TYR A 524 12.33 -1.93 -23.58
C TYR A 524 13.66 -1.18 -23.69
N PHE A 525 14.64 -1.51 -22.85
CA PHE A 525 15.95 -0.88 -22.86
C PHE A 525 16.73 -1.09 -24.17
N GLU A 526 16.57 -2.22 -24.84
CA GLU A 526 17.15 -2.48 -26.17
C GLU A 526 16.55 -1.57 -27.26
N ARG A 527 15.27 -1.19 -27.13
CA ARG A 527 14.51 -0.52 -28.20
C ARG A 527 14.27 0.97 -27.97
N ALA A 528 14.16 1.40 -26.73
CA ALA A 528 13.79 2.76 -26.35
C ALA A 528 14.87 3.81 -26.67
N ASN A 529 16.11 3.37 -26.96
CA ASN A 529 17.24 4.24 -27.29
C ASN A 529 17.42 5.39 -26.28
N LEU A 530 17.30 5.08 -24.97
CA LEU A 530 17.38 6.06 -23.90
C LEU A 530 18.79 6.65 -23.83
N THR A 531 18.88 7.98 -23.87
CA THR A 531 20.14 8.74 -23.72
C THR A 531 20.36 9.25 -22.30
N TYR A 532 19.42 9.02 -21.39
CA TYR A 532 19.51 9.50 -20.02
C TYR A 532 20.58 8.74 -19.22
N PRO A 533 21.41 9.44 -18.42
CA PRO A 533 22.27 8.78 -17.47
C PRO A 533 21.42 8.06 -16.42
N TYR A 534 21.86 6.90 -15.96
CA TYR A 534 21.18 6.07 -14.98
C TYR A 534 22.16 5.59 -13.89
N TYR A 535 21.62 5.22 -12.75
CA TYR A 535 22.34 4.53 -11.68
C TYR A 535 21.79 3.12 -11.49
N SER A 536 22.50 2.29 -10.72
CA SER A 536 22.17 0.88 -10.52
C SER A 536 22.56 0.44 -9.11
N GLU A 537 21.97 1.10 -8.13
CA GLU A 537 22.20 0.88 -6.70
C GLU A 537 20.89 1.05 -5.92
N PHE A 538 20.76 0.37 -4.79
CA PHE A 538 19.69 0.61 -3.80
C PHE A 538 20.28 1.41 -2.63
N GLU A 539 19.43 1.91 -1.73
CA GLU A 539 19.85 2.83 -0.64
C GLU A 539 20.50 4.11 -1.21
N VAL A 540 19.86 4.66 -2.25
CA VAL A 540 20.39 5.76 -3.06
C VAL A 540 20.47 7.05 -2.25
N ASN A 541 21.65 7.67 -2.22
CA ASN A 541 21.79 9.04 -1.74
C ASN A 541 21.55 10.03 -2.90
N PHE A 542 20.33 10.57 -2.96
CA PHE A 542 19.91 11.51 -4.01
C PHE A 542 20.70 12.84 -4.04
N ASN A 543 21.50 13.16 -3.01
CA ASN A 543 22.36 14.33 -3.02
C ASN A 543 23.67 14.12 -3.81
N THR A 544 24.10 12.87 -3.96
CA THR A 544 25.42 12.54 -4.53
C THR A 544 25.33 11.60 -5.74
N THR A 545 24.22 10.89 -5.92
CA THR A 545 24.05 9.97 -7.05
C THR A 545 24.08 10.71 -8.39
N LYS A 546 24.48 9.98 -9.44
CA LYS A 546 24.57 10.51 -10.81
C LYS A 546 23.67 9.70 -11.73
N GLY A 547 22.67 10.35 -12.31
CA GLY A 547 21.70 9.73 -13.21
C GLY A 547 20.29 10.21 -12.88
N LEU A 548 19.33 9.87 -13.75
CA LEU A 548 17.95 10.31 -13.61
C LEU A 548 17.04 9.21 -13.03
N TYR A 549 17.40 7.93 -13.19
CA TYR A 549 16.57 6.81 -12.74
C TYR A 549 17.41 5.60 -12.33
N ASN A 550 16.83 4.72 -11.52
CA ASN A 550 17.43 3.45 -11.13
C ASN A 550 17.14 2.34 -12.14
N ARG A 551 18.15 1.91 -12.90
CA ARG A 551 17.93 0.94 -13.99
C ARG A 551 17.57 -0.48 -13.52
N ILE A 552 17.87 -0.82 -12.26
CA ILE A 552 17.70 -2.18 -11.71
C ILE A 552 16.44 -2.32 -10.83
N GLY A 553 15.64 -1.26 -10.71
CA GLY A 553 14.43 -1.25 -9.90
C GLY A 553 13.23 -1.92 -10.56
N ARG A 554 12.21 -2.25 -9.75
CA ARG A 554 10.87 -2.60 -10.22
C ARG A 554 10.36 -1.47 -11.12
N ALA A 555 10.20 -1.80 -12.39
CA ALA A 555 9.67 -0.93 -13.42
C ALA A 555 8.13 -0.99 -13.47
N TYR A 556 7.44 0.15 -13.58
CA TYR A 556 5.98 0.29 -13.53
C TYR A 556 5.50 1.37 -14.52
N PRO A 557 4.21 1.40 -14.94
CA PRO A 557 3.12 0.51 -14.53
C PRO A 557 3.19 -0.89 -15.18
N ASP A 558 2.31 -1.80 -14.76
CA ASP A 558 2.18 -3.15 -15.36
C ASP A 558 1.21 -3.15 -16.53
N VAL A 559 0.10 -2.41 -16.39
CA VAL A 559 -0.96 -2.26 -17.38
C VAL A 559 -1.44 -0.82 -17.39
N SER A 560 -2.42 -0.52 -18.24
CA SER A 560 -3.06 0.78 -18.29
C SER A 560 -4.54 0.67 -18.64
N ALA A 561 -5.29 1.75 -18.48
CA ALA A 561 -6.64 1.92 -19.01
C ALA A 561 -6.93 3.41 -19.17
N ASN A 562 -8.08 3.74 -19.79
CA ASN A 562 -8.45 5.11 -20.04
C ASN A 562 -8.54 5.91 -18.73
N GLY A 563 -7.79 7.01 -18.68
CA GLY A 563 -7.68 7.88 -17.52
C GLY A 563 -8.11 9.32 -17.80
N ALA A 564 -8.86 9.61 -18.87
CA ALA A 564 -9.07 10.98 -19.31
C ALA A 564 -10.49 11.28 -19.81
N ASN A 565 -10.91 12.52 -19.57
CA ASN A 565 -12.21 13.06 -20.01
C ASN A 565 -13.43 12.29 -19.47
N PHE A 566 -13.32 11.60 -18.33
CA PHE A 566 -14.45 10.86 -17.76
C PHE A 566 -15.49 11.82 -17.19
N ARG A 567 -16.75 11.65 -17.58
CA ARG A 567 -17.84 12.54 -17.16
C ARG A 567 -18.47 12.03 -15.88
N ALA A 568 -18.35 12.80 -14.81
CA ALA A 568 -18.97 12.50 -13.52
C ALA A 568 -19.42 13.77 -12.81
N PHE A 569 -20.19 13.59 -11.74
CA PHE A 569 -20.74 14.69 -10.95
C PHE A 569 -19.98 14.84 -9.62
N MET A 570 -19.84 16.10 -9.20
CA MET A 570 -19.32 16.47 -7.88
C MET A 570 -20.01 17.78 -7.49
N GLY A 571 -20.63 17.82 -6.32
CA GLY A 571 -21.37 19.01 -5.89
C GLY A 571 -22.58 19.32 -6.76
N GLU A 572 -23.23 18.28 -7.29
CA GLU A 572 -24.34 18.33 -8.26
C GLU A 572 -24.00 19.01 -9.60
N GLU A 573 -22.72 19.23 -9.87
CA GLU A 573 -22.20 19.83 -11.09
C GLU A 573 -21.42 18.81 -11.91
N LEU A 574 -21.52 18.94 -13.24
CA LEU A 574 -20.86 18.02 -14.17
C LEU A 574 -19.42 18.46 -14.46
N TYR A 575 -18.49 17.53 -14.34
CA TYR A 575 -17.07 17.73 -14.63
C TYR A 575 -16.50 16.67 -15.57
N HIS A 576 -15.33 16.97 -16.14
CA HIS A 576 -14.43 15.99 -16.73
C HIS A 576 -13.31 15.68 -15.74
N PHE A 577 -13.19 14.41 -15.35
CA PHE A 577 -12.14 13.89 -14.49
C PHE A 577 -11.01 13.26 -15.31
N TYR A 578 -9.83 13.29 -14.73
CA TYR A 578 -8.58 12.76 -15.27
C TYR A 578 -7.77 12.10 -14.16
N GLY A 579 -7.01 11.07 -14.51
CA GLY A 579 -6.07 10.41 -13.63
C GLY A 579 -5.97 8.91 -13.90
N ALA A 580 -4.84 8.33 -13.51
CA ALA A 580 -4.71 6.89 -13.32
C ALA A 580 -5.71 6.36 -12.27
N SER A 581 -6.22 7.24 -11.41
CA SER A 581 -7.39 7.01 -10.56
C SER A 581 -8.61 6.48 -11.30
N LEU A 582 -8.86 6.92 -12.54
CA LEU A 582 -9.95 6.36 -13.35
C LEU A 582 -9.58 4.98 -13.93
N ALA A 583 -8.29 4.79 -14.23
CA ALA A 583 -7.79 3.60 -14.92
C ALA A 583 -7.78 2.36 -14.01
N SER A 584 -7.41 2.52 -12.73
CA SER A 584 -7.33 1.44 -11.76
C SER A 584 -8.68 0.72 -11.52
N PRO A 585 -9.78 1.41 -11.12
CA PRO A 585 -11.09 0.79 -10.91
C PRO A 585 -11.69 0.26 -12.23
N LEU A 586 -11.35 0.85 -13.37
CA LEU A 586 -11.73 0.33 -14.69
C LEU A 586 -11.09 -1.04 -14.95
N PHE A 587 -9.77 -1.17 -14.78
CA PHE A 587 -9.09 -2.45 -14.98
C PHE A 587 -9.53 -3.48 -13.92
N ALA A 588 -9.73 -3.06 -12.68
CA ALA A 588 -10.26 -3.90 -11.60
C ALA A 588 -11.67 -4.41 -11.91
N SER A 589 -12.51 -3.60 -12.55
CA SER A 589 -13.84 -4.00 -13.03
C SER A 589 -13.76 -5.10 -14.09
N VAL A 590 -12.79 -5.01 -15.01
CA VAL A 590 -12.52 -6.07 -16.00
C VAL A 590 -12.13 -7.38 -15.32
N LEU A 591 -11.25 -7.35 -14.31
CA LEU A 591 -10.89 -8.56 -13.56
C LEU A 591 -12.06 -9.14 -12.76
N THR A 592 -12.91 -8.29 -12.18
CA THR A 592 -14.13 -8.71 -11.46
C THR A 592 -15.09 -9.46 -12.39
N LEU A 593 -15.28 -8.97 -13.61
CA LEU A 593 -16.09 -9.65 -14.64
C LEU A 593 -15.45 -10.96 -15.13
N ILE A 594 -14.11 -11.03 -15.19
CA ILE A 594 -13.40 -12.28 -15.53
C ILE A 594 -13.54 -13.31 -14.40
N ASN A 595 -13.44 -12.88 -13.15
CA ASN A 595 -13.66 -13.75 -11.98
C ASN A 595 -15.07 -14.34 -12.01
N GLU A 596 -16.07 -13.55 -12.38
CA GLU A 596 -17.44 -14.06 -12.55
C GLU A 596 -17.53 -15.16 -13.60
N GLU A 597 -16.86 -15.01 -14.74
CA GLU A 597 -16.80 -16.06 -15.77
C GLU A 597 -16.07 -17.32 -15.30
N ARG A 598 -14.98 -17.16 -14.52
CA ARG A 598 -14.23 -18.28 -13.92
C ARG A 598 -15.07 -19.02 -12.87
N LEU A 599 -15.71 -18.29 -11.97
CA LEU A 599 -16.56 -18.86 -10.92
C LEU A 599 -17.76 -19.60 -11.51
N ALA A 600 -18.34 -19.10 -12.61
CA ALA A 600 -19.44 -19.77 -13.31
C ALA A 600 -19.09 -21.17 -13.85
N VAL A 601 -17.79 -21.47 -14.05
CA VAL A 601 -17.29 -22.79 -14.47
C VAL A 601 -16.56 -23.54 -13.34
N GLY A 602 -16.73 -23.10 -12.09
CA GLY A 602 -16.18 -23.77 -10.90
C GLY A 602 -14.70 -23.51 -10.65
N LYS A 603 -14.09 -22.50 -11.28
CA LYS A 603 -12.70 -22.08 -11.03
C LYS A 603 -12.64 -21.00 -9.94
N GLY A 604 -11.47 -20.83 -9.33
CA GLY A 604 -11.20 -19.74 -8.38
C GLY A 604 -10.94 -18.38 -9.07
N PRO A 605 -10.72 -17.31 -8.30
CA PRO A 605 -10.40 -15.99 -8.84
C PRO A 605 -9.04 -15.97 -9.58
N VAL A 606 -8.75 -14.88 -10.29
CA VAL A 606 -7.50 -14.70 -11.05
C VAL A 606 -6.28 -14.37 -10.19
N GLY A 607 -6.47 -13.89 -8.96
CA GLY A 607 -5.38 -13.61 -8.00
C GLY A 607 -4.39 -12.56 -8.49
N PHE A 608 -3.12 -12.70 -8.11
CA PHE A 608 -2.07 -11.81 -8.58
C PHE A 608 -1.79 -12.03 -10.08
N VAL A 609 -2.18 -11.06 -10.92
CA VAL A 609 -2.24 -11.25 -12.38
C VAL A 609 -0.94 -10.94 -13.12
N ASN A 610 0.03 -10.23 -12.52
CA ASN A 610 1.22 -9.76 -13.24
C ASN A 610 1.96 -10.90 -13.96
N PRO A 611 2.29 -12.05 -13.32
CA PRO A 611 3.03 -13.12 -14.00
C PRO A 611 2.31 -13.63 -15.26
N VAL A 612 0.98 -13.75 -15.22
CA VAL A 612 0.16 -14.15 -16.36
C VAL A 612 0.21 -13.11 -17.47
N LEU A 613 0.04 -11.83 -17.14
CA LEU A 613 -0.02 -10.75 -18.13
C LEU A 613 1.34 -10.53 -18.81
N TYR A 614 2.45 -10.58 -18.07
CA TYR A 614 3.80 -10.49 -18.66
C TYR A 614 4.14 -11.69 -19.55
N ALA A 615 3.60 -12.88 -19.25
CA ALA A 615 3.73 -14.06 -20.10
C ALA A 615 2.85 -13.97 -21.37
N HIS A 616 1.71 -13.28 -21.30
CA HIS A 616 0.70 -13.17 -22.35
C HIS A 616 0.31 -11.71 -22.70
N PRO A 617 1.28 -10.86 -23.11
CA PRO A 617 1.00 -9.47 -23.44
C PRO A 617 0.02 -9.32 -24.61
N GLU A 618 -0.11 -10.33 -25.47
CA GLU A 618 -1.05 -10.32 -26.60
C GLU A 618 -2.53 -10.23 -26.18
N ALA A 619 -2.83 -10.50 -24.91
CA ALA A 619 -4.16 -10.37 -24.33
C ALA A 619 -4.58 -8.92 -24.05
N LEU A 620 -3.66 -7.96 -24.21
CA LEU A 620 -3.88 -6.53 -24.02
C LEU A 620 -3.79 -5.79 -25.37
N ASN A 621 -4.18 -4.51 -25.36
CA ASN A 621 -4.00 -3.60 -26.49
C ASN A 621 -2.76 -2.72 -26.24
N ASP A 622 -1.72 -2.93 -27.05
CA ASP A 622 -0.44 -2.24 -26.96
C ASP A 622 -0.55 -0.74 -27.32
N ILE A 623 0.02 0.12 -26.46
CA ILE A 623 0.08 1.58 -26.63
C ILE A 623 1.49 1.95 -27.06
N THR A 624 1.61 2.69 -28.16
CA THR A 624 2.91 2.85 -28.84
C THR A 624 3.27 4.30 -29.15
N ASN A 625 2.61 5.26 -28.51
CA ASN A 625 2.85 6.68 -28.71
C ASN A 625 2.57 7.50 -27.44
N GLY A 626 3.24 8.64 -27.34
CA GLY A 626 3.20 9.49 -26.16
C GLY A 626 4.36 9.23 -25.20
N THR A 627 4.43 10.07 -24.18
CA THR A 627 5.53 10.10 -23.20
C THR A 627 5.01 10.54 -21.84
N ASN A 628 5.67 10.12 -20.76
CA ASN A 628 5.33 10.56 -19.40
C ASN A 628 6.25 11.68 -18.89
N ALA A 629 6.18 12.84 -19.54
CA ALA A 629 7.12 13.95 -19.34
C ALA A 629 7.19 14.43 -17.88
N GLY A 630 8.36 14.92 -17.47
CA GLY A 630 8.63 15.38 -16.11
C GLY A 630 10.11 15.65 -15.88
N CYS A 631 10.45 16.32 -14.79
CA CYS A 631 11.84 16.61 -14.38
C CYS A 631 12.71 17.30 -15.45
N GLY A 632 12.10 18.16 -16.28
CA GLY A 632 12.80 18.85 -17.37
C GLY A 632 13.15 17.96 -18.56
N THR A 633 12.51 16.80 -18.68
CA THR A 633 12.72 15.82 -19.74
C THR A 633 11.39 15.40 -20.38
N TYR A 634 11.45 14.67 -21.49
CA TYR A 634 10.27 14.00 -22.04
C TYR A 634 9.88 12.75 -21.24
N GLY A 635 10.59 12.41 -20.15
CA GLY A 635 10.39 11.14 -19.46
C GLY A 635 10.69 9.97 -20.39
N PHE A 636 9.97 8.87 -20.17
CA PHE A 636 10.03 7.68 -21.01
C PHE A 636 8.99 7.75 -22.14
N SER A 637 9.24 7.03 -23.23
CA SER A 637 8.33 6.95 -24.38
C SER A 637 7.60 5.62 -24.43
N ALA A 638 6.33 5.66 -24.84
CA ALA A 638 5.59 4.45 -25.21
C ALA A 638 6.09 3.91 -26.55
N ILE A 639 6.37 2.61 -26.60
CA ILE A 639 6.93 1.91 -27.77
C ILE A 639 6.37 0.49 -27.83
N PRO A 640 6.41 -0.21 -28.99
CA PRO A 640 5.82 -1.55 -29.09
C PRO A 640 6.35 -2.55 -28.04
N GLY A 641 5.44 -3.06 -27.21
CA GLY A 641 5.72 -3.96 -26.09
C GLY A 641 5.45 -3.31 -24.73
N TRP A 642 6.10 -3.79 -23.68
CA TRP A 642 6.02 -3.12 -22.39
C TRP A 642 6.84 -1.83 -22.40
N ASP A 643 6.32 -0.77 -21.78
CA ASP A 643 7.03 0.47 -21.50
C ASP A 643 6.67 1.05 -20.12
N PRO A 644 7.54 1.89 -19.51
CA PRO A 644 7.30 2.51 -18.21
C PRO A 644 6.39 3.74 -18.30
N THR A 645 5.42 3.73 -19.22
CA THR A 645 4.38 4.78 -19.34
C THR A 645 2.97 4.20 -19.31
N THR A 646 2.78 3.04 -19.94
CA THR A 646 1.48 2.36 -20.10
C THR A 646 1.54 0.85 -19.83
N GLY A 647 2.72 0.36 -19.44
CA GLY A 647 2.94 -1.04 -19.11
C GLY A 647 2.74 -1.92 -20.35
N LEU A 648 2.02 -3.02 -20.18
CA LEU A 648 1.66 -3.95 -21.25
C LEU A 648 0.48 -3.45 -22.12
N GLY A 649 -0.09 -2.30 -21.79
CA GLY A 649 -1.23 -1.70 -22.50
C GLY A 649 -2.58 -1.88 -21.82
N THR A 650 -3.66 -1.66 -22.59
CA THR A 650 -5.04 -1.54 -22.09
C THR A 650 -5.85 -2.84 -22.21
N PRO A 651 -6.93 -3.04 -21.43
CA PRO A 651 -7.62 -4.32 -21.41
C PRO A 651 -8.32 -4.63 -22.73
N ASN A 652 -8.19 -5.88 -23.18
CA ASN A 652 -9.04 -6.44 -24.23
C ASN A 652 -9.87 -7.57 -23.63
N TYR A 653 -11.10 -7.26 -23.20
CA TYR A 653 -11.90 -8.17 -22.39
C TYR A 653 -12.06 -9.57 -23.02
N PRO A 654 -12.40 -9.73 -24.31
CA PRO A 654 -12.54 -11.05 -24.92
C PRO A 654 -11.26 -11.89 -24.86
N LYS A 655 -10.09 -11.26 -25.07
CA LYS A 655 -8.80 -11.97 -25.01
C LYS A 655 -8.43 -12.33 -23.58
N LEU A 656 -8.58 -11.40 -22.63
CA LEU A 656 -8.34 -11.65 -21.21
C LEU A 656 -9.25 -12.75 -20.67
N LYS A 657 -10.56 -12.70 -20.98
CA LYS A 657 -11.52 -13.76 -20.65
C LYS A 657 -11.06 -15.11 -21.19
N LYS A 658 -10.68 -15.18 -22.47
CA LYS A 658 -10.21 -16.43 -23.10
C LYS A 658 -8.94 -16.96 -22.40
N LEU A 659 -7.97 -16.09 -22.13
CA LEU A 659 -6.73 -16.43 -21.47
C LEU A 659 -7.01 -16.99 -20.07
N PHE A 660 -7.68 -16.22 -19.22
CA PHE A 660 -7.93 -16.62 -17.84
C PHE A 660 -8.87 -17.81 -17.73
N LEU A 661 -9.81 -18.05 -18.66
CA LEU A 661 -10.59 -19.29 -18.65
C LEU A 661 -9.77 -20.54 -19.07
N SER A 662 -8.67 -20.35 -19.79
CA SER A 662 -7.79 -21.45 -20.20
C SER A 662 -6.84 -21.91 -19.09
N LEU A 663 -6.53 -21.03 -18.14
CA LEU A 663 -5.72 -21.37 -16.96
C LEU A 663 -6.52 -22.23 -15.98
N PRO A 664 -5.86 -23.09 -15.18
CA PRO A 664 -6.49 -23.96 -14.18
C PRO A 664 -7.60 -23.32 -13.33
#